data_AF-A0A6G2K1L2-F1
#
_entry.id   AF-A0A6G2K1L2-F1
#
_cell.length_a   1.000
_cell.length_b   1.000
_cell.length_c   1.000
_cell.angle_alpha   90.00
_cell.angle_beta   90.00
_cell.angle_gamma   90.00
#
_symmetry.space_group_name_H-M   'P 1'
#
loop_
_entity.id
_entity.type
_entity.pdbx_description
1 polymer ?
#
loop_
_entity_poly.entity_id
_entity_poly.type
_entity_poly.pdbx_seq_one_letter_code
_entity_poly.pdbx_strand_id
1 'polypeptide(L)'
;GTGGRVLASAGTGGVDWAPSLWRSLEPGAYTVETSAFRAGREAGFSLTVDPMPLTPPDSCVAPLGAVASGSTLTHGGSWERGDACRSLNATASRATRHYAEYVSFTVAEPAELRFALAGARGGRLFLLEGAGTGGSVLASAASLRRSLAPGAYTLEAASYLPEREGAFALRVTSPLAVPTAAGALDAQVIPPRPGAKTVDVSGAFGGTVASYAAASSDPSVVAADADGASVTLDGVAVGAATVTVTASNAAGSAAQSFAVTVRPLAAPRAAGALAAPALTAGASATVDVAGAFAGAVDSYTATSSDAAVLDISLAGSALTLTGVAAGTAAVTVTAANPARSATQAMAVRVGLPPAPALGDPLAARTLQATETLTVDISAGFAGRIDAYTAAPGDAAVLAVTVDGSQVTLRGTAAGSTTVTVTAANAAGRAARSFNVTVDPLAAPQAGGAPLARTVAVGGELPIDVTDAFTGIVHSYSAASSDNATLAASVDGATVTLTGAAAGTATVTLGANNAAGSAAQALAVTVEEPEELAIALAAPSHCLGSEGALAPGGGRRGVGHIDLTYHITGGAPTAPSPAGGDHLRRVGRAGGRPVRGCRRRLGVCVRAAPRRHDRVLGRRHILAGVYSGNASPPAGSFVAVSVGDFRGCGLRPEGTIACWGGLSDNEFAPPAGEFAAVSLGGSDACSLRRDGTAACWGLHSSQTDPPPGAFTAIATGDKRACGLRPDAAVECWGRGRHYPPPGGSFTAVSAGLDHSCGIRADAAIACWGDNERGQTDAPAGAFTAISTARWHS
;
A
#
# COMPACT_ATOMS: atom_id res chain seq x y z
N GLY A 1 18.68 -29.27 54.26
CA GLY A 1 19.94 -30.04 54.20
C GLY A 1 21.02 -29.34 55.02
N THR A 2 22.05 -30.06 55.45
CA THR A 2 23.08 -29.61 56.42
C THR A 2 24.01 -28.48 55.95
N GLY A 3 23.85 -27.99 54.71
CA GLY A 3 24.49 -26.77 54.18
C GLY A 3 23.52 -25.61 53.94
N GLY A 4 22.32 -25.66 54.52
CA GLY A 4 21.31 -24.62 54.37
C GLY A 4 21.65 -23.34 55.12
N ARG A 5 21.15 -22.20 54.63
CA ARG A 5 21.26 -20.90 55.31
C ARG A 5 20.34 -20.88 56.53
N VAL A 6 20.87 -20.47 57.69
CA VAL A 6 20.07 -20.30 58.92
C VAL A 6 19.07 -19.16 58.70
N LEU A 7 17.77 -19.47 58.74
CA LEU A 7 16.69 -18.49 58.60
C LEU A 7 16.31 -17.85 59.94
N ALA A 8 16.47 -18.58 61.04
CA ALA A 8 16.35 -18.11 62.42
C ALA A 8 16.93 -19.15 63.40
N SER A 9 17.26 -18.72 64.62
CA SER A 9 17.86 -19.56 65.67
C SER A 9 17.31 -19.22 67.04
N ALA A 10 17.17 -20.23 67.91
CA ALA A 10 16.83 -20.06 69.32
C ALA A 10 17.72 -20.93 70.25
N GLY A 11 18.04 -20.47 71.47
CA GLY A 11 19.00 -21.02 72.44
C GLY A 11 18.77 -20.50 73.88
N THR A 12 19.60 -20.84 74.86
CA THR A 12 19.33 -20.54 76.29
C THR A 12 20.42 -19.69 76.96
N GLY A 13 20.77 -18.54 76.37
CA GLY A 13 21.74 -17.60 76.95
C GLY A 13 21.42 -16.13 76.68
N GLY A 14 21.10 -15.36 77.74
CA GLY A 14 21.05 -13.89 77.75
C GLY A 14 19.67 -13.22 77.60
N VAL A 15 19.18 -12.65 78.71
CA VAL A 15 18.10 -11.67 79.03
C VAL A 15 16.74 -11.65 78.28
N ASP A 16 16.56 -12.21 77.09
CA ASP A 16 15.22 -12.30 76.47
C ASP A 16 15.01 -13.62 75.72
N TRP A 17 14.40 -14.59 76.39
CA TRP A 17 14.14 -15.90 75.78
C TRP A 17 12.77 -16.48 76.11
N ALA A 18 12.01 -16.76 75.06
CA ALA A 18 10.98 -17.80 75.01
C ALA A 18 11.55 -18.98 74.18
N PRO A 19 11.31 -20.25 74.56
CA PRO A 19 11.87 -21.44 73.89
C PRO A 19 11.17 -21.79 72.56
N SER A 20 10.58 -20.82 71.89
CA SER A 20 9.68 -21.01 70.75
C SER A 20 10.04 -20.04 69.62
N LEU A 21 10.13 -20.56 68.40
CA LEU A 21 10.42 -19.79 67.19
C LEU A 21 9.18 -19.73 66.30
N TRP A 22 8.76 -18.53 65.89
CA TRP A 22 7.67 -18.32 64.92
C TRP A 22 8.20 -17.61 63.68
N ARG A 23 7.95 -18.19 62.50
CA ARG A 23 8.35 -17.63 61.19
C ARG A 23 7.30 -17.92 60.13
N SER A 24 7.00 -16.93 59.30
CA SER A 24 6.29 -17.10 58.04
C SER A 24 7.26 -17.63 56.99
N LEU A 25 6.90 -18.73 56.35
CA LEU A 25 7.70 -19.40 55.34
C LEU A 25 6.83 -19.63 54.10
N GLU A 26 7.42 -19.51 52.92
CA GLU A 26 6.75 -19.86 51.66
C GLU A 26 6.56 -21.40 51.56
N PRO A 27 5.69 -21.90 50.68
CA PRO A 27 5.56 -23.33 50.46
C PRO A 27 6.90 -23.95 50.03
N GLY A 28 7.44 -24.89 50.83
CA GLY A 28 8.75 -25.47 50.56
C GLY A 28 9.21 -26.48 51.61
N ALA A 29 10.37 -27.08 51.37
CA ALA A 29 10.99 -28.03 52.29
C ALA A 29 12.03 -27.33 53.16
N TYR A 30 11.84 -27.41 54.48
CA TYR A 30 12.71 -26.78 55.48
C TYR A 30 13.33 -27.82 56.40
N THR A 31 14.49 -27.50 56.97
CA THR A 31 15.18 -28.35 57.95
C THR A 31 15.26 -27.60 59.26
N VAL A 32 14.78 -28.22 60.35
CA VAL A 32 14.92 -27.71 61.72
C VAL A 32 16.06 -28.46 62.39
N GLU A 33 17.00 -27.72 62.97
CA GLU A 33 18.10 -28.27 63.75
C GLU A 33 17.90 -27.92 65.22
N THR A 34 17.98 -28.92 66.10
CA THR A 34 17.97 -28.75 67.55
C THR A 34 19.25 -29.31 68.14
N SER A 35 19.93 -28.51 68.97
CA SER A 35 21.21 -28.88 69.57
C SER A 35 21.19 -28.64 71.09
N ALA A 36 21.75 -29.59 71.85
CA ALA A 36 21.96 -29.47 73.29
C ALA A 36 23.40 -29.04 73.57
N PHE A 37 23.59 -27.94 74.29
CA PHE A 37 24.92 -27.38 74.59
C PHE A 37 25.73 -28.18 75.63
N ARG A 38 25.17 -29.26 76.21
CA ARG A 38 25.84 -30.13 77.18
C ARG A 38 25.81 -31.58 76.71
N ALA A 39 26.95 -32.26 76.83
CA ALA A 39 27.08 -33.68 76.50
C ALA A 39 26.15 -34.54 77.38
N GLY A 40 25.52 -35.55 76.77
CA GLY A 40 24.62 -36.50 77.45
C GLY A 40 23.19 -36.01 77.66
N ARG A 41 22.74 -34.94 76.97
CA ARG A 41 21.33 -34.48 76.99
C ARG A 41 20.68 -34.57 75.61
N GLU A 42 19.43 -35.01 75.59
CA GLU A 42 18.59 -34.99 74.39
C GLU A 42 17.81 -33.67 74.30
N ALA A 43 17.64 -33.15 73.09
CA ALA A 43 16.81 -31.99 72.79
C ALA A 43 15.73 -32.38 71.77
N GLY A 44 14.48 -32.05 72.06
CA GLY A 44 13.35 -32.22 71.16
C GLY A 44 12.66 -30.88 70.89
N PHE A 45 11.84 -30.83 69.84
CA PHE A 45 11.00 -29.69 69.51
C PHE A 45 9.58 -30.15 69.17
N SER A 46 8.63 -29.22 69.26
CA SER A 46 7.31 -29.38 68.64
C SER A 46 7.22 -28.38 67.50
N LEU A 47 6.63 -28.82 66.39
CA LEU A 47 6.33 -27.97 65.25
C LEU A 47 4.82 -27.85 65.10
N THR A 48 4.31 -26.62 65.19
CA THR A 48 2.94 -26.30 64.82
C THR A 48 2.98 -25.54 63.52
N VAL A 49 2.34 -26.08 62.48
CA VAL A 49 2.08 -25.37 61.23
C VAL A 49 0.64 -24.91 61.28
N ASP A 50 0.41 -23.60 61.37
CA ASP A 50 -0.92 -23.02 61.43
C ASP A 50 -1.34 -22.58 60.02
N PRO A 51 -2.29 -23.27 59.36
CA PRO A 51 -2.79 -22.89 58.05
C PRO A 51 -3.85 -21.78 58.20
N MET A 52 -3.42 -20.59 58.63
CA MET A 52 -4.26 -19.39 58.59
C MET A 52 -3.83 -18.48 57.43
N PRO A 53 -4.76 -17.77 56.77
CA PRO A 53 -4.41 -16.81 55.74
C PRO A 53 -3.51 -15.73 56.36
N LEU A 54 -2.29 -15.61 55.84
CA LEU A 54 -1.26 -14.68 56.32
C LEU A 54 -1.58 -13.22 56.00
N THR A 55 -2.70 -12.94 55.35
CA THR A 55 -3.16 -11.60 54.95
C THR A 55 -4.60 -11.37 55.44
N PRO A 56 -4.89 -10.25 56.11
CA PRO A 56 -6.26 -9.84 56.41
C PRO A 56 -7.07 -9.76 55.11
N PRO A 57 -8.32 -10.23 55.07
CA PRO A 57 -9.15 -10.15 53.88
C PRO A 57 -9.38 -8.69 53.47
N ASP A 58 -9.57 -8.44 52.17
CA ASP A 58 -9.80 -7.07 51.64
C ASP A 58 -11.00 -6.37 52.26
N SER A 59 -11.95 -7.15 52.82
CA SER A 59 -13.07 -6.63 53.62
C SER A 59 -12.64 -5.85 54.87
N CYS A 60 -11.38 -5.96 55.28
CA CYS A 60 -10.79 -5.19 56.38
C CYS A 60 -10.33 -3.79 55.96
N VAL A 61 -10.28 -3.48 54.66
CA VAL A 61 -9.83 -2.19 54.14
C VAL A 61 -11.04 -1.30 53.86
N ALA A 62 -11.20 -0.23 54.64
CA ALA A 62 -12.21 0.79 54.40
C ALA A 62 -11.67 1.88 53.45
N PRO A 63 -12.34 2.22 52.33
CA PRO A 63 -11.90 3.30 51.45
C PRO A 63 -12.36 4.67 52.00
N LEU A 64 -11.43 5.61 52.18
CA LEU A 64 -11.72 7.02 52.47
C LEU A 64 -11.88 7.89 51.20
N GLY A 65 -11.56 7.36 50.02
CA GLY A 65 -11.64 8.07 48.75
C GLY A 65 -10.46 9.04 48.51
N ALA A 66 -10.65 9.97 47.57
CA ALA A 66 -9.64 10.95 47.17
C ALA A 66 -9.55 12.09 48.19
N VAL A 67 -8.34 12.35 48.68
CA VAL A 67 -8.12 13.35 49.72
C VAL A 67 -7.60 14.65 49.10
N ALA A 68 -8.41 15.71 49.18
CA ALA A 68 -8.07 17.04 48.66
C ALA A 68 -7.34 17.91 49.69
N SER A 69 -6.62 18.93 49.23
CA SER A 69 -5.97 19.92 50.10
C SER A 69 -6.96 20.60 51.05
N GLY A 70 -6.56 20.82 52.30
CA GLY A 70 -7.37 21.52 53.30
C GLY A 70 -8.44 20.65 53.97
N SER A 71 -8.61 19.40 53.53
CA SER A 71 -9.51 18.45 54.17
C SER A 71 -8.96 17.94 55.51
N THR A 72 -9.87 17.74 56.46
CA THR A 72 -9.61 17.00 57.70
C THR A 72 -10.61 15.86 57.77
N LEU A 73 -10.13 14.63 57.61
CA LEU A 73 -10.94 13.42 57.73
C LEU A 73 -10.72 12.85 59.12
N THR A 74 -11.79 12.54 59.83
CA THR A 74 -11.73 11.83 61.11
C THR A 74 -12.37 10.47 60.90
N HIS A 75 -11.65 9.42 61.28
CA HIS A 75 -12.10 8.05 61.18
C HIS A 75 -11.97 7.38 62.55
N GLY A 76 -12.98 6.63 62.97
CA GLY A 76 -13.00 5.96 64.26
C GLY A 76 -13.51 4.53 64.15
N GLY A 77 -12.89 3.63 64.91
CA GLY A 77 -13.22 2.21 64.91
C GLY A 77 -13.03 1.56 66.28
N SER A 78 -13.76 0.47 66.51
CA SER A 78 -13.61 -0.41 67.68
C SER A 78 -12.80 -1.64 67.28
N TRP A 79 -11.80 -2.02 68.09
CA TRP A 79 -10.99 -3.21 67.84
C TRP A 79 -11.37 -4.35 68.79
N GLU A 80 -12.27 -5.24 68.36
CA GLU A 80 -12.82 -6.32 69.19
C GLU A 80 -12.03 -7.64 69.10
N ARG A 81 -12.14 -8.46 70.16
CA ARG A 81 -11.51 -9.78 70.22
C ARG A 81 -12.34 -10.79 69.42
N GLY A 82 -12.10 -10.88 68.11
CA GLY A 82 -12.82 -11.81 67.23
C GLY A 82 -12.71 -11.50 65.74
N ASP A 83 -12.30 -10.28 65.40
CA ASP A 83 -12.23 -9.83 64.01
C ASP A 83 -11.13 -10.54 63.20
N ALA A 84 -11.42 -10.79 61.92
CA ALA A 84 -10.48 -11.34 60.94
C ALA A 84 -9.35 -10.34 60.59
N CYS A 85 -9.49 -9.07 61.00
CA CYS A 85 -8.60 -7.95 60.67
C CYS A 85 -7.47 -7.82 61.70
N ARG A 86 -6.41 -8.63 61.51
CA ARG A 86 -5.23 -8.59 62.37
C ARG A 86 -4.16 -7.66 61.82
N SER A 87 -3.42 -7.03 62.73
CA SER A 87 -2.23 -6.27 62.37
C SER A 87 -1.14 -7.21 61.84
N LEU A 88 -0.62 -6.92 60.65
CA LEU A 88 0.54 -7.61 60.09
C LEU A 88 1.87 -7.03 60.61
N ASN A 89 1.86 -5.78 61.08
CA ASN A 89 3.07 -5.03 61.41
C ASN A 89 3.32 -4.88 62.93
N ALA A 90 2.32 -5.13 63.78
CA ALA A 90 2.47 -5.13 65.23
C ALA A 90 3.13 -6.43 65.73
N THR A 91 4.47 -6.44 65.86
CA THR A 91 5.25 -7.59 66.37
C THR A 91 5.93 -7.26 67.69
N ALA A 92 5.18 -7.23 68.79
CA ALA A 92 5.76 -6.99 70.12
C ALA A 92 5.14 -7.90 71.20
N SER A 93 5.62 -9.14 71.22
CA SER A 93 5.66 -10.05 72.38
C SER A 93 4.33 -10.57 72.99
N ARG A 94 4.34 -11.89 73.23
CA ARG A 94 3.56 -12.64 74.25
C ARG A 94 2.03 -12.68 74.06
N ALA A 95 1.58 -13.78 73.47
CA ALA A 95 0.30 -14.45 73.74
C ALA A 95 -1.04 -13.72 73.45
N THR A 96 -1.06 -12.55 72.82
CA THR A 96 -2.32 -11.87 72.44
C THR A 96 -2.35 -11.53 70.95
N ARG A 97 -3.50 -11.80 70.32
CA ARG A 97 -3.79 -11.44 68.92
C ARG A 97 -3.90 -9.92 68.85
N HIS A 98 -3.10 -9.24 68.01
CA HIS A 98 -3.17 -7.79 67.80
C HIS A 98 -4.13 -7.47 66.64
N TYR A 99 -5.08 -6.57 66.90
CA TYR A 99 -6.12 -6.20 65.94
C TYR A 99 -5.79 -4.85 65.32
N ALA A 100 -6.14 -4.70 64.04
CA ALA A 100 -5.93 -3.47 63.30
C ALA A 100 -7.10 -3.15 62.38
N GLU A 101 -7.26 -1.87 62.14
CA GLU A 101 -8.12 -1.35 61.10
C GLU A 101 -7.26 -0.83 59.94
N TYR A 102 -7.65 -1.15 58.71
CA TYR A 102 -6.96 -0.72 57.50
C TYR A 102 -7.84 0.27 56.74
N VAL A 103 -7.24 1.37 56.33
CA VAL A 103 -7.97 2.44 55.63
C VAL A 103 -7.19 2.90 54.41
N SER A 104 -7.76 2.76 53.21
CA SER A 104 -7.12 3.17 51.97
C SER A 104 -7.60 4.54 51.48
N PHE A 105 -6.69 5.29 50.88
CA PHE A 105 -6.96 6.64 50.35
C PHE A 105 -6.06 6.95 49.15
N THR A 106 -6.49 7.89 48.31
CA THR A 106 -5.69 8.37 47.17
C THR A 106 -5.29 9.82 47.32
N VAL A 107 -4.06 10.11 46.92
CA VAL A 107 -3.46 11.44 46.87
C VAL A 107 -3.35 11.82 45.39
N ALA A 108 -4.01 12.90 44.97
CA ALA A 108 -4.03 13.33 43.57
C ALA A 108 -2.82 14.19 43.18
N GLU A 109 -2.25 14.92 44.14
CA GLU A 109 -1.12 15.83 43.97
C GLU A 109 -0.18 15.73 45.18
N PRO A 110 1.12 16.07 45.06
CA PRO A 110 2.04 16.02 46.19
C PRO A 110 1.51 16.78 47.41
N ALA A 111 1.30 16.09 48.52
CA ALA A 111 0.68 16.67 49.71
C ALA A 111 1.42 16.25 50.99
N GLU A 112 1.45 17.15 51.97
CA GLU A 112 1.89 16.79 53.32
C GLU A 112 0.68 16.33 54.14
N LEU A 113 0.73 15.08 54.57
CA LEU A 113 -0.29 14.43 55.39
C LEU A 113 0.17 14.34 56.84
N ARG A 114 -0.75 14.65 57.75
CA ARG A 114 -0.57 14.47 59.19
C ARG A 114 -1.62 13.49 59.70
N PHE A 115 -1.14 12.43 60.35
CA PHE A 115 -1.96 11.41 60.99
C PHE A 115 -1.71 11.47 62.50
N ALA A 116 -2.76 11.48 63.29
CA ALA A 116 -2.66 11.43 64.75
C ALA A 116 -3.67 10.43 65.31
N LEU A 117 -3.18 9.46 66.08
CA LEU A 117 -4.03 8.53 66.81
C LEU A 117 -4.54 9.20 68.10
N ALA A 118 -5.84 9.25 68.28
CA ALA A 118 -6.51 9.75 69.47
C ALA A 118 -7.00 8.58 70.34
N GLY A 119 -6.70 8.64 71.65
CA GLY A 119 -7.36 7.81 72.67
C GLY A 119 -6.70 6.49 73.10
N ALA A 120 -5.70 5.96 72.40
CA ALA A 120 -5.10 4.66 72.75
C ALA A 120 -3.70 4.78 73.39
N ARG A 121 -3.59 4.59 74.72
CA ARG A 121 -2.29 4.27 75.34
C ARG A 121 -1.87 2.89 74.81
N GLY A 122 -0.83 2.85 73.96
CA GLY A 122 -0.35 1.62 73.34
C GLY A 122 -0.96 1.30 71.96
N GLY A 123 -1.32 2.31 71.16
CA GLY A 123 -1.63 2.13 69.74
C GLY A 123 -0.51 2.64 68.82
N ARG A 124 -0.46 2.18 67.57
CA ARG A 124 0.55 2.56 66.57
C ARG A 124 -0.06 2.62 65.17
N LEU A 125 0.33 3.64 64.39
CA LEU A 125 -0.01 3.76 62.97
C LEU A 125 1.13 3.21 62.12
N PHE A 126 0.79 2.53 61.03
CA PHE A 126 1.69 2.15 59.95
C PHE A 126 1.14 2.69 58.64
N LEU A 127 1.94 3.49 57.94
CA LEU A 127 1.59 3.97 56.60
C LEU A 127 2.19 3.01 55.57
N LEU A 128 1.35 2.51 54.68
CA LEU A 128 1.66 1.51 53.67
C LEU A 128 1.52 2.11 52.27
N GLU A 129 2.37 1.66 51.35
CA GLU A 129 2.22 1.94 49.93
C GLU A 129 1.16 1.04 49.27
N GLY A 130 0.33 1.60 48.39
CA GLY A 130 -0.75 0.89 47.71
C GLY A 130 -2.07 0.88 48.49
N ALA A 131 -3.14 0.35 47.89
CA ALA A 131 -4.50 0.38 48.45
C ALA A 131 -4.90 -0.87 49.27
N GLY A 132 -3.95 -1.78 49.53
CA GLY A 132 -4.20 -3.06 50.20
C GLY A 132 -3.49 -3.20 51.55
N THR A 133 -3.64 -4.37 52.17
CA THR A 133 -3.06 -4.69 53.51
C THR A 133 -1.61 -5.17 53.45
N GLY A 134 -1.11 -5.57 52.28
CA GLY A 134 0.24 -6.10 52.06
C GLY A 134 1.30 -5.10 51.58
N GLY A 135 1.01 -3.80 51.66
CA GLY A 135 1.92 -2.74 51.21
C GLY A 135 3.23 -2.67 52.00
N SER A 136 4.26 -2.02 51.44
CA SER A 136 5.50 -1.76 52.16
C SER A 136 5.29 -0.67 53.22
N VAL A 137 5.81 -0.86 54.44
CA VAL A 137 5.70 0.15 55.51
C VAL A 137 6.61 1.34 55.20
N LEU A 138 6.01 2.47 54.82
CA LEU A 138 6.69 3.74 54.56
C LEU A 138 7.04 4.48 55.85
N ALA A 139 6.22 4.34 56.91
CA ALA A 139 6.48 4.93 58.21
C ALA A 139 5.65 4.28 59.32
N SER A 140 6.12 4.30 60.58
CA SER A 140 5.31 3.91 61.75
C SER A 140 5.56 4.75 62.99
N ALA A 141 4.50 5.21 63.66
CA ALA A 141 4.54 6.00 64.90
C ALA A 141 3.12 6.15 65.50
N ALA A 142 3.01 6.71 66.70
CA ALA A 142 1.71 7.11 67.27
C ALA A 142 1.10 8.35 66.57
N SER A 143 1.96 9.17 65.93
CA SER A 143 1.56 10.24 65.02
C SER A 143 2.58 10.33 63.88
N LEU A 144 2.09 10.49 62.65
CA LEU A 144 2.90 10.52 61.44
C LEU A 144 2.75 11.86 60.72
N ARG A 145 3.85 12.39 60.20
CA ARG A 145 3.88 13.53 59.29
C ARG A 145 4.70 13.13 58.07
N ARG A 146 4.09 13.06 56.88
CA ARG A 146 4.75 12.58 55.66
C ARG A 146 4.28 13.36 54.43
N SER A 147 5.23 13.71 53.58
CA SER A 147 4.96 14.18 52.22
C SER A 147 4.82 12.98 51.32
N LEU A 148 3.67 12.83 50.68
CA LEU A 148 3.38 11.74 49.74
C LEU A 148 3.26 12.29 48.32
N ALA A 149 3.72 11.51 47.36
CA ALA A 149 3.50 11.75 45.94
C ALA A 149 2.06 11.37 45.55
N PRO A 150 1.60 11.72 44.34
CA PRO A 150 0.34 11.20 43.84
C PRO A 150 0.35 9.67 43.80
N GLY A 151 -0.69 9.04 44.35
CA GLY A 151 -0.74 7.59 44.48
C GLY A 151 -1.78 7.09 45.47
N ALA A 152 -1.91 5.77 45.56
CA ALA A 152 -2.77 5.10 46.53
C ALA A 152 -1.95 4.63 47.73
N TYR A 153 -2.51 4.80 48.93
CA TYR A 153 -1.86 4.47 50.20
C TYR A 153 -2.87 3.84 51.16
N THR A 154 -2.38 3.03 52.09
CA THR A 154 -3.18 2.42 53.17
C THR A 154 -2.60 2.82 54.50
N LEU A 155 -3.44 3.25 55.44
CA LEU A 155 -3.08 3.45 56.83
C LEU A 155 -3.58 2.25 57.64
N GLU A 156 -2.67 1.58 58.34
CA GLU A 156 -2.99 0.56 59.33
C GLU A 156 -2.93 1.19 60.73
N ALA A 157 -4.04 1.16 61.44
CA ALA A 157 -4.12 1.57 62.84
C ALA A 157 -4.22 0.34 63.74
N ALA A 158 -3.18 0.08 64.53
CA ALA A 158 -3.07 -1.12 65.37
C ALA A 158 -3.08 -0.79 66.87
N SER A 159 -3.67 -1.67 67.69
CA SER A 159 -3.64 -1.61 69.16
C SER A 159 -2.94 -2.82 69.77
N TYR A 160 -2.11 -2.58 70.79
CA TYR A 160 -1.48 -3.64 71.59
C TYR A 160 -2.35 -4.12 72.76
N LEU A 161 -3.53 -3.53 72.99
CA LEU A 161 -4.48 -3.90 74.05
C LEU A 161 -5.84 -4.29 73.44
N PRO A 162 -6.45 -5.43 73.84
CA PRO A 162 -7.78 -5.83 73.40
C PRO A 162 -8.88 -4.91 73.99
N GLU A 163 -10.01 -4.76 73.28
CA GLU A 163 -11.23 -4.04 73.72
C GLU A 163 -11.04 -2.53 73.95
N ARG A 164 -10.33 -1.86 73.04
CA ARG A 164 -10.26 -0.39 73.03
C ARG A 164 -10.77 0.16 71.70
N GLU A 165 -11.57 1.21 71.78
CA GLU A 165 -11.88 2.07 70.64
C GLU A 165 -10.69 3.03 70.40
N GLY A 166 -10.38 3.27 69.14
CA GLY A 166 -9.44 4.32 68.77
C GLY A 166 -9.92 5.08 67.56
N ALA A 167 -9.63 6.38 67.56
CA ALA A 167 -9.90 7.25 66.43
C ALA A 167 -8.59 7.82 65.90
N PHE A 168 -8.54 8.15 64.63
CA PHE A 168 -7.46 8.96 64.07
C PHE A 168 -8.01 10.10 63.23
N ALA A 169 -7.26 11.20 63.21
CA ALA A 169 -7.52 12.31 62.31
C ALA A 169 -6.42 12.36 61.24
N LEU A 170 -6.84 12.41 59.97
CA LEU A 170 -6.01 12.71 58.82
C LEU A 170 -6.25 14.17 58.43
N ARG A 171 -5.20 15.00 58.53
CA ARG A 171 -5.23 16.38 58.03
C ARG A 171 -4.31 16.50 56.83
N VAL A 172 -4.83 17.10 55.76
CA VAL A 172 -4.12 17.26 54.48
C VAL A 172 -3.83 18.71 54.22
N THR A 173 -2.56 19.01 53.98
CA THR A 173 -2.10 20.34 53.58
C THR A 173 -1.32 20.22 52.28
N SER A 174 -1.84 20.81 51.19
CA SER A 174 -1.06 20.99 49.97
C SER A 174 -0.01 22.08 50.19
N PRO A 175 1.23 21.89 49.75
CA PRO A 175 2.25 22.93 49.74
C PRO A 175 2.04 23.97 48.63
N LEU A 176 1.09 23.76 47.70
CA LEU A 176 0.86 24.68 46.58
C LEU A 176 0.18 25.98 47.04
N ALA A 177 0.69 27.11 46.53
CA ALA A 177 0.04 28.41 46.66
C ALA A 177 -0.95 28.63 45.51
N VAL A 178 -1.99 29.42 45.74
CA VAL A 178 -2.89 29.90 44.68
C VAL A 178 -2.07 30.61 43.61
N PRO A 179 -2.32 30.39 42.30
CA PRO A 179 -1.67 31.16 41.25
C PRO A 179 -1.89 32.65 41.49
N THR A 180 -0.93 33.48 41.11
CA THR A 180 -1.05 34.94 41.27
C THR A 180 -1.02 35.60 39.90
N ALA A 181 -1.75 36.70 39.74
CA ALA A 181 -1.59 37.54 38.58
C ALA A 181 -0.15 38.09 38.57
N ALA A 182 0.61 37.80 37.51
CA ALA A 182 1.97 38.28 37.31
C ALA A 182 2.07 38.86 35.89
N GLY A 183 2.86 39.90 35.66
CA GLY A 183 2.91 40.54 34.34
C GLY A 183 1.57 41.17 33.91
N ALA A 184 1.53 41.74 32.71
CA ALA A 184 0.35 42.38 32.13
C ALA A 184 -0.02 41.72 30.78
N LEU A 185 -1.32 41.61 30.51
CA LEU A 185 -1.83 41.21 29.20
C LEU A 185 -2.26 42.46 28.43
N ASP A 186 -1.59 42.72 27.31
CA ASP A 186 -1.87 43.89 26.49
C ASP A 186 -3.18 43.75 25.70
N ALA A 187 -3.78 44.91 25.38
CA ALA A 187 -4.94 44.96 24.50
C ALA A 187 -4.59 44.45 23.09
N GLN A 188 -5.51 43.68 22.50
CA GLN A 188 -5.35 43.06 21.19
C GLN A 188 -6.25 43.73 20.15
N VAL A 189 -5.75 43.86 18.92
CA VAL A 189 -6.54 44.30 17.77
C VAL A 189 -6.46 43.22 16.70
N ILE A 190 -7.60 42.70 16.28
CA ILE A 190 -7.68 41.55 15.36
C ILE A 190 -8.69 41.82 14.22
N PRO A 191 -8.55 41.16 13.06
CA PRO A 191 -9.58 41.14 12.01
C PRO A 191 -10.72 40.14 12.30
N PRO A 192 -11.91 40.27 11.67
CA PRO A 192 -13.03 39.35 11.80
C PRO A 192 -12.78 38.05 11.00
N ARG A 193 -11.88 37.19 11.50
CA ARG A 193 -11.60 35.87 10.94
C ARG A 193 -11.30 34.85 12.05
N PRO A 194 -11.51 33.54 11.81
CA PRO A 194 -11.03 32.48 12.70
C PRO A 194 -9.49 32.47 12.78
N GLY A 195 -8.95 32.08 13.93
CA GLY A 195 -7.52 32.02 14.22
C GLY A 195 -6.81 33.36 14.03
N ALA A 196 -7.49 34.48 14.28
CA ALA A 196 -6.97 35.80 13.94
C ALA A 196 -5.66 36.13 14.64
N LYS A 197 -5.48 35.65 15.88
CA LYS A 197 -4.26 35.79 16.68
C LYS A 197 -4.18 34.74 17.78
N THR A 198 -2.98 34.28 18.10
CA THR A 198 -2.70 33.49 19.31
C THR A 198 -1.87 34.32 20.29
N VAL A 199 -2.22 34.28 21.57
CA VAL A 199 -1.59 35.03 22.66
C VAL A 199 -1.02 34.04 23.68
N ASP A 200 0.29 34.12 23.95
CA ASP A 200 0.91 33.36 25.04
C ASP A 200 0.65 34.05 26.38
N VAL A 201 0.06 33.31 27.31
CA VAL A 201 -0.33 33.80 28.65
C VAL A 201 0.55 33.22 29.76
N SER A 202 1.59 32.46 29.44
CA SER A 202 2.48 31.83 30.43
C SER A 202 3.15 32.86 31.35
N GLY A 203 3.52 34.02 30.82
CA GLY A 203 4.08 35.14 31.58
C GLY A 203 3.06 35.96 32.38
N ALA A 204 1.76 35.70 32.18
CA ALA A 204 0.68 36.43 32.83
C ALA A 204 0.30 35.85 34.22
N PHE A 205 0.89 34.74 34.63
CA PHE A 205 0.55 34.12 35.92
C PHE A 205 1.81 33.60 36.61
N GLY A 206 1.93 33.93 37.89
CA GLY A 206 3.02 33.48 38.75
C GLY A 206 2.61 32.27 39.60
N GLY A 207 3.59 31.44 39.94
CA GLY A 207 3.37 30.20 40.68
C GLY A 207 3.11 29.00 39.76
N THR A 208 2.77 27.85 40.36
CA THR A 208 2.50 26.63 39.61
C THR A 208 1.08 26.65 39.06
N VAL A 209 0.94 26.67 37.74
CA VAL A 209 -0.35 26.60 37.04
C VAL A 209 -0.56 25.20 36.48
N ALA A 210 -1.72 24.59 36.75
CA ALA A 210 -2.08 23.26 36.24
C ALA A 210 -2.94 23.35 34.97
N SER A 211 -3.79 24.37 34.85
CA SER A 211 -4.64 24.59 33.67
C SER A 211 -4.97 26.06 33.43
N TYR A 212 -5.30 26.38 32.18
CA TYR A 212 -5.80 27.69 31.75
C TYR A 212 -7.19 27.54 31.13
N ALA A 213 -8.01 28.57 31.30
CA ALA A 213 -9.29 28.71 30.60
C ALA A 213 -9.42 30.16 30.11
N ALA A 214 -10.03 30.35 28.93
CA ALA A 214 -10.33 31.68 28.39
C ALA A 214 -11.85 31.84 28.20
N ALA A 215 -12.37 33.01 28.54
CA ALA A 215 -13.78 33.35 28.35
C ALA A 215 -13.89 34.77 27.77
N SER A 216 -14.72 34.93 26.75
CA SER A 216 -15.03 36.24 26.17
C SER A 216 -16.29 36.82 26.80
N SER A 217 -16.28 38.13 27.06
CA SER A 217 -17.46 38.87 27.50
C SER A 217 -18.56 38.94 26.43
N ASP A 218 -18.18 38.79 25.15
CA ASP A 218 -19.12 38.73 24.03
C ASP A 218 -18.59 37.73 22.96
N PRO A 219 -18.98 36.45 23.06
CA PRO A 219 -18.62 35.42 22.09
C PRO A 219 -19.12 35.69 20.66
N SER A 220 -20.10 36.58 20.48
CA SER A 220 -20.58 36.98 19.14
C SER A 220 -19.64 37.98 18.45
N VAL A 221 -18.73 38.61 19.21
CA VAL A 221 -17.71 39.53 18.70
C VAL A 221 -16.34 38.87 18.68
N VAL A 222 -15.92 38.22 19.78
CA VAL A 222 -14.64 37.49 19.89
C VAL A 222 -14.89 36.14 20.54
N ALA A 223 -14.51 35.05 19.87
CA ALA A 223 -14.38 33.76 20.52
C ALA A 223 -12.93 33.58 20.98
N ALA A 224 -12.74 32.99 22.16
CA ALA A 224 -11.43 32.76 22.75
C ALA A 224 -11.35 31.34 23.28
N ASP A 225 -10.33 30.60 22.89
CA ASP A 225 -10.10 29.22 23.31
C ASP A 225 -8.67 29.08 23.85
N ALA A 226 -8.49 28.32 24.92
CA ALA A 226 -7.21 28.14 25.59
C ALA A 226 -6.73 26.70 25.44
N ASP A 227 -5.56 26.52 24.80
CA ASP A 227 -4.84 25.26 24.76
C ASP A 227 -3.50 25.43 25.50
N GLY A 228 -3.47 24.89 26.73
CA GLY A 228 -2.37 25.17 27.66
C GLY A 228 -2.21 26.68 27.88
N ALA A 229 -0.98 27.19 27.74
CA ALA A 229 -0.70 28.62 27.91
C ALA A 229 -0.96 29.46 26.65
N SER A 230 -1.50 28.88 25.56
CA SER A 230 -1.80 29.60 24.32
C SER A 230 -3.29 29.87 24.21
N VAL A 231 -3.67 31.14 24.11
CA VAL A 231 -5.06 31.57 23.89
C VAL A 231 -5.25 32.00 22.44
N THR A 232 -6.05 31.27 21.69
CA THR A 232 -6.42 31.60 20.31
C THR A 232 -7.66 32.49 20.31
N LEU A 233 -7.59 33.60 19.56
CA LEU A 233 -8.64 34.60 19.42
C LEU A 233 -9.21 34.57 18.01
N ASP A 234 -10.51 34.36 17.91
CA ASP A 234 -11.27 34.42 16.66
C ASP A 234 -12.06 35.72 16.63
N GLY A 235 -11.90 36.51 15.57
CA GLY A 235 -12.75 37.67 15.35
C GLY A 235 -14.05 37.23 14.67
N VAL A 236 -15.18 37.32 15.36
CA VAL A 236 -16.49 36.88 14.87
C VAL A 236 -17.24 38.05 14.21
N ALA A 237 -17.30 39.20 14.88
CA ALA A 237 -17.96 40.40 14.38
C ALA A 237 -17.17 41.66 14.76
N VAL A 238 -17.34 42.75 13.99
CA VAL A 238 -16.72 44.04 14.31
C VAL A 238 -17.28 44.57 15.63
N GLY A 239 -16.40 44.90 16.56
CA GLY A 239 -16.78 45.31 17.90
C GLY A 239 -15.62 45.23 18.88
N ALA A 240 -15.91 45.34 20.17
CA ALA A 240 -14.93 45.16 21.23
C ALA A 240 -15.49 44.20 22.28
N ALA A 241 -14.64 43.28 22.75
CA ALA A 241 -14.94 42.35 23.83
C ALA A 241 -13.75 42.32 24.81
N THR A 242 -14.00 41.90 26.04
CA THR A 242 -12.95 41.62 27.01
C THR A 242 -12.77 40.11 27.12
N VAL A 243 -11.52 39.63 27.01
CA VAL A 243 -11.19 38.23 27.23
C VAL A 243 -10.58 38.08 28.61
N THR A 244 -11.19 37.23 29.42
CA THR A 244 -10.71 36.85 30.75
C THR A 244 -10.04 35.49 30.69
N VAL A 245 -8.80 35.44 31.13
CA VAL A 245 -8.00 34.21 31.23
C VAL A 245 -7.91 33.83 32.70
N THR A 246 -8.19 32.57 33.01
CA THR A 246 -8.15 32.01 34.37
C THR A 246 -7.09 30.92 34.44
N ALA A 247 -6.09 31.10 35.32
CA ALA A 247 -5.08 30.09 35.64
C ALA A 247 -5.46 29.40 36.96
N SER A 248 -5.45 28.07 36.96
CA SER A 248 -5.93 27.27 38.10
C SER A 248 -4.92 26.20 38.53
N ASN A 249 -4.92 25.89 39.83
CA ASN A 249 -4.31 24.70 40.42
C ASN A 249 -5.18 24.20 41.60
N ALA A 250 -4.75 23.16 42.32
CA ALA A 250 -5.52 22.60 43.43
C ALA A 250 -5.66 23.54 44.66
N ALA A 251 -4.86 24.60 44.76
CA ALA A 251 -4.96 25.60 45.83
C ALA A 251 -5.99 26.69 45.51
N GLY A 252 -6.26 26.96 44.22
CA GLY A 252 -7.24 27.93 43.76
C GLY A 252 -6.96 28.45 42.36
N SER A 253 -7.61 29.55 41.99
CA SER A 253 -7.45 30.19 40.68
C SER A 253 -7.20 31.69 40.79
N ALA A 254 -6.53 32.23 39.78
CA ALA A 254 -6.40 33.67 39.54
C ALA A 254 -6.80 33.98 38.11
N ALA A 255 -7.37 35.17 37.89
CA ALA A 255 -7.82 35.61 36.58
C ALA A 255 -7.21 36.96 36.21
N GLN A 256 -6.92 37.14 34.92
CA GLN A 256 -6.53 38.42 34.31
C GLN A 256 -7.39 38.66 33.07
N SER A 257 -7.61 39.93 32.72
CA SER A 257 -8.43 40.28 31.56
C SER A 257 -7.72 41.31 30.69
N PHE A 258 -7.94 41.23 29.38
CA PHE A 258 -7.45 42.20 28.41
C PHE A 258 -8.53 42.51 27.36
N ALA A 259 -8.46 43.71 26.79
CA ALA A 259 -9.40 44.14 25.77
C ALA A 259 -9.03 43.59 24.40
N VAL A 260 -10.02 43.17 23.61
CA VAL A 260 -9.86 42.74 22.22
C VAL A 260 -10.79 43.57 21.34
N THR A 261 -10.24 44.25 20.35
CA THR A 261 -11.00 45.03 19.36
C THR A 261 -10.95 44.36 17.99
N VAL A 262 -12.10 43.99 17.46
CA VAL A 262 -12.23 43.46 16.10
C VAL A 262 -12.49 44.63 15.14
N ARG A 263 -11.54 44.91 14.26
CA ARG A 263 -11.65 46.01 13.27
C ARG A 263 -12.08 45.50 11.90
N PRO A 264 -12.91 46.25 11.16
CA PRO A 264 -13.31 45.86 9.81
C PRO A 264 -12.10 45.73 8.89
N LEU A 265 -12.13 44.72 8.01
CA LEU A 265 -11.16 44.57 6.92
C LEU A 265 -11.30 45.74 5.94
N ALA A 266 -10.18 46.21 5.40
CA ALA A 266 -10.21 47.19 4.32
C ALA A 266 -10.94 46.57 3.11
N ALA A 267 -12.02 47.22 2.66
CA ALA A 267 -12.82 46.72 1.54
C ALA A 267 -11.95 46.56 0.27
N PRO A 268 -12.16 45.49 -0.52
CA PRO A 268 -11.54 45.37 -1.81
C PRO A 268 -11.92 46.59 -2.65
N ARG A 269 -10.95 47.12 -3.40
CA ARG A 269 -11.18 48.15 -4.41
C ARG A 269 -10.35 47.83 -5.64
N ALA A 270 -10.83 48.29 -6.80
CA ALA A 270 -10.04 48.25 -8.02
C ALA A 270 -8.74 49.05 -7.82
N ALA A 271 -7.61 48.44 -8.16
CA ALA A 271 -6.29 49.06 -8.11
C ALA A 271 -5.45 48.53 -9.28
N GLY A 272 -4.92 49.42 -10.12
CA GLY A 272 -4.29 48.99 -11.38
C GLY A 272 -5.33 48.54 -12.42
N ALA A 273 -4.87 47.85 -13.46
CA ALA A 273 -5.71 47.35 -14.54
C ALA A 273 -5.46 45.87 -14.78
N LEU A 274 -6.52 45.13 -15.11
CA LEU A 274 -6.42 43.75 -15.57
C LEU A 274 -5.78 43.71 -16.96
N ALA A 275 -4.65 43.02 -17.09
CA ALA A 275 -3.96 42.86 -18.37
C ALA A 275 -4.72 41.86 -19.26
N ALA A 276 -5.20 42.31 -20.41
CA ALA A 276 -5.84 41.44 -21.40
C ALA A 276 -4.78 40.92 -22.41
N PRO A 277 -4.44 39.62 -22.40
CA PRO A 277 -3.55 39.06 -23.40
C PRO A 277 -4.25 39.00 -24.76
N ALA A 278 -3.47 39.16 -25.84
CA ALA A 278 -3.92 38.81 -27.18
C ALA A 278 -3.82 37.28 -27.33
N LEU A 279 -4.94 36.62 -27.61
CA LEU A 279 -4.99 35.17 -27.81
C LEU A 279 -5.33 34.84 -29.26
N THR A 280 -4.97 33.65 -29.70
CA THR A 280 -5.52 33.03 -30.92
C THR A 280 -6.34 31.81 -30.52
N ALA A 281 -7.31 31.42 -31.34
CA ALA A 281 -8.10 30.23 -31.05
C ALA A 281 -7.20 28.99 -30.85
N GLY A 282 -7.38 28.29 -29.72
CA GLY A 282 -6.57 27.16 -29.25
C GLY A 282 -5.39 27.52 -28.34
N ALA A 283 -5.06 28.81 -28.19
CA ALA A 283 -4.02 29.26 -27.27
C ALA A 283 -4.61 29.58 -25.89
N SER A 284 -3.79 29.43 -24.84
CA SER A 284 -4.13 29.81 -23.48
C SER A 284 -3.09 30.75 -22.87
N ALA A 285 -3.53 31.57 -21.92
CA ALA A 285 -2.65 32.42 -21.11
C ALA A 285 -3.21 32.52 -19.68
N THR A 286 -2.31 32.65 -18.71
CA THR A 286 -2.68 32.85 -17.31
C THR A 286 -2.36 34.28 -16.89
N VAL A 287 -3.32 34.92 -16.22
CA VAL A 287 -3.23 36.28 -15.69
C VAL A 287 -3.40 36.21 -14.18
N ASP A 288 -2.45 36.75 -13.42
CA ASP A 288 -2.63 36.93 -11.98
C ASP A 288 -3.50 38.17 -11.72
N VAL A 289 -4.66 37.96 -11.12
CA VAL A 289 -5.64 39.04 -10.85
C VAL A 289 -5.37 39.75 -9.53
N ALA A 290 -4.46 39.26 -8.69
CA ALA A 290 -4.22 39.84 -7.37
C ALA A 290 -3.77 41.30 -7.44
N GLY A 291 -2.87 41.62 -8.38
CA GLY A 291 -2.37 42.97 -8.60
C GLY A 291 -3.42 43.96 -9.11
N ALA A 292 -4.59 43.48 -9.54
CA ALA A 292 -5.69 44.33 -9.97
C ALA A 292 -6.55 44.83 -8.79
N PHE A 293 -6.36 44.33 -7.57
CA PHE A 293 -7.18 44.74 -6.43
C PHE A 293 -6.31 45.15 -5.25
N ALA A 294 -6.78 46.16 -4.50
CA ALA A 294 -6.17 46.57 -3.24
C ALA A 294 -7.17 46.39 -2.09
N GLY A 295 -6.64 46.24 -0.88
CA GLY A 295 -7.43 45.90 0.31
C GLY A 295 -7.29 44.42 0.67
N ALA A 296 -8.07 43.96 1.65
CA ALA A 296 -8.08 42.55 2.03
C ALA A 296 -9.04 41.79 1.14
N VAL A 297 -8.52 40.81 0.40
CA VAL A 297 -9.28 39.93 -0.50
C VAL A 297 -9.17 38.51 0.00
N ASP A 298 -10.32 37.86 0.23
CA ASP A 298 -10.38 36.47 0.66
C ASP A 298 -10.65 35.52 -0.52
N SER A 299 -11.36 36.00 -1.55
CA SER A 299 -11.66 35.20 -2.74
C SER A 299 -11.78 36.04 -4.01
N TYR A 300 -11.53 35.37 -5.14
CA TYR A 300 -11.77 35.88 -6.47
C TYR A 300 -12.82 35.02 -7.18
N THR A 301 -13.66 35.66 -7.99
CA THR A 301 -14.55 34.98 -8.94
C THR A 301 -14.38 35.63 -10.31
N ALA A 302 -14.57 34.87 -11.39
CA ALA A 302 -14.46 35.38 -12.75
C ALA A 302 -15.57 34.82 -13.64
N THR A 303 -16.05 35.63 -14.58
CA THR A 303 -17.07 35.24 -15.56
C THR A 303 -16.67 35.73 -16.95
N SER A 304 -16.93 34.92 -17.98
CA SER A 304 -16.77 35.29 -19.39
C SER A 304 -18.13 35.65 -19.98
N SER A 305 -18.19 36.72 -20.77
CA SER A 305 -19.44 37.11 -21.46
C SER A 305 -19.82 36.18 -22.60
N ASP A 306 -18.86 35.42 -23.13
CA ASP A 306 -19.07 34.51 -24.27
C ASP A 306 -18.10 33.32 -24.20
N ALA A 307 -18.60 32.18 -23.72
CA ALA A 307 -17.83 30.94 -23.62
C ALA A 307 -17.54 30.29 -24.98
N ALA A 308 -18.26 30.66 -26.05
CA ALA A 308 -17.96 30.17 -27.40
C ALA A 308 -16.73 30.87 -28.01
N VAL A 309 -16.37 32.05 -27.50
CA VAL A 309 -15.17 32.79 -27.88
C VAL A 309 -14.02 32.53 -26.91
N LEU A 310 -14.29 32.56 -25.61
CA LEU A 310 -13.27 32.49 -24.56
C LEU A 310 -13.75 31.69 -23.35
N ASP A 311 -13.08 30.57 -23.10
CA ASP A 311 -13.26 29.77 -21.90
C ASP A 311 -12.30 30.25 -20.79
N ILE A 312 -12.73 30.15 -19.52
CA ILE A 312 -11.96 30.65 -18.39
C ILE A 312 -11.99 29.69 -17.20
N SER A 313 -10.89 29.63 -16.46
CA SER A 313 -10.81 28.92 -15.18
C SER A 313 -10.00 29.72 -14.17
N LEU A 314 -10.35 29.63 -12.89
CA LEU A 314 -9.74 30.43 -11.83
C LEU A 314 -9.32 29.53 -10.66
N ALA A 315 -8.03 29.59 -10.30
CA ALA A 315 -7.47 28.90 -9.15
C ALA A 315 -6.75 29.92 -8.26
N GLY A 316 -7.31 30.22 -7.08
CA GLY A 316 -6.81 31.31 -6.24
C GLY A 316 -6.92 32.66 -6.96
N SER A 317 -5.76 33.30 -7.24
CA SER A 317 -5.68 34.52 -8.05
C SER A 317 -5.23 34.28 -9.50
N ALA A 318 -4.93 33.04 -9.88
CA ALA A 318 -4.49 32.71 -11.24
C ALA A 318 -5.69 32.44 -12.15
N LEU A 319 -6.01 33.40 -13.03
CA LEU A 319 -7.06 33.29 -14.03
C LEU A 319 -6.48 32.78 -15.34
N THR A 320 -6.85 31.56 -15.74
CA THR A 320 -6.47 30.99 -17.03
C THR A 320 -7.55 31.30 -18.06
N LEU A 321 -7.13 31.83 -19.21
CA LEU A 321 -7.95 32.23 -20.34
C LEU A 321 -7.59 31.33 -21.53
N THR A 322 -8.58 30.68 -22.14
CA THR A 322 -8.39 29.78 -23.29
C THR A 322 -9.24 30.27 -24.47
N GLY A 323 -8.58 30.63 -25.58
CA GLY A 323 -9.28 31.07 -26.78
C GLY A 323 -9.99 29.90 -27.47
N VAL A 324 -11.30 29.98 -27.66
CA VAL A 324 -12.10 28.92 -28.29
C VAL A 324 -12.30 29.22 -29.78
N ALA A 325 -12.80 30.41 -30.10
CA ALA A 325 -13.06 30.86 -31.47
C ALA A 325 -12.68 32.34 -31.64
N ALA A 326 -12.46 32.76 -32.89
CA ALA A 326 -12.12 34.15 -33.17
C ALA A 326 -13.29 35.08 -32.79
N GLY A 327 -13.01 36.13 -32.02
CA GLY A 327 -14.03 37.00 -31.44
C GLY A 327 -13.47 37.90 -30.34
N THR A 328 -14.36 38.54 -29.58
CA THR A 328 -13.99 39.30 -28.39
C THR A 328 -14.96 38.96 -27.27
N ALA A 329 -14.43 38.60 -26.11
CA ALA A 329 -15.20 38.32 -24.90
C ALA A 329 -14.75 39.23 -23.75
N ALA A 330 -15.70 39.72 -22.96
CA ALA A 330 -15.41 40.46 -21.75
C ALA A 330 -15.28 39.49 -20.57
N VAL A 331 -14.19 39.58 -19.81
CA VAL A 331 -13.98 38.83 -18.58
C VAL A 331 -14.16 39.76 -17.41
N THR A 332 -15.11 39.42 -16.53
CA THR A 332 -15.42 40.19 -15.33
C THR A 332 -14.90 39.45 -14.10
N VAL A 333 -13.95 40.05 -13.39
CA VAL A 333 -13.33 39.52 -12.17
C VAL A 333 -13.84 40.29 -10.97
N THR A 334 -14.27 39.57 -9.93
CA THR A 334 -14.75 40.13 -8.66
C THR A 334 -13.88 39.64 -7.51
N ALA A 335 -13.26 40.57 -6.80
CA ALA A 335 -12.54 40.34 -5.55
C ALA A 335 -13.49 40.59 -4.37
N ALA A 336 -13.55 39.67 -3.41
CA ALA A 336 -14.48 39.73 -2.30
C ALA A 336 -13.80 39.43 -0.94
N ASN A 337 -14.37 40.02 0.10
CA ASN A 337 -14.21 39.62 1.50
C ASN A 337 -15.60 39.55 2.17
N PRO A 338 -15.76 39.02 3.40
CA PRO A 338 -17.05 38.89 4.07
C PRO A 338 -17.88 40.18 4.19
N ALA A 339 -17.27 41.36 4.04
CA ALA A 339 -17.96 42.64 4.19
C ALA A 339 -18.35 43.28 2.85
N ARG A 340 -17.50 43.20 1.81
CA ARG A 340 -17.65 43.95 0.54
C ARG A 340 -16.99 43.22 -0.65
N SER A 341 -17.40 43.59 -1.86
CA SER A 341 -16.77 43.16 -3.12
C SER A 341 -16.42 44.35 -4.01
N ALA A 342 -15.45 44.14 -4.91
CA ALA A 342 -15.12 45.04 -6.00
C ALA A 342 -14.91 44.26 -7.29
N THR A 343 -15.32 44.85 -8.41
CA THR A 343 -15.31 44.19 -9.72
C THR A 343 -14.52 45.01 -10.72
N GLN A 344 -13.82 44.32 -11.62
CA GLN A 344 -13.20 44.89 -12.81
C GLN A 344 -13.44 43.99 -14.02
N ALA A 345 -13.41 44.58 -15.21
CA ALA A 345 -13.56 43.86 -16.45
C ALA A 345 -12.38 44.12 -17.39
N MET A 346 -12.05 43.12 -18.20
CA MET A 346 -11.11 43.22 -19.31
C MET A 346 -11.73 42.64 -20.59
N ALA A 347 -11.42 43.22 -21.74
CA ALA A 347 -11.86 42.71 -23.03
C ALA A 347 -10.72 41.90 -23.68
N VAL A 348 -10.93 40.60 -23.86
CA VAL A 348 -9.95 39.68 -24.44
C VAL A 348 -10.32 39.46 -25.91
N ARG A 349 -9.38 39.75 -26.81
CA ARG A 349 -9.53 39.47 -28.24
C ARG A 349 -8.89 38.12 -28.58
N VAL A 350 -9.66 37.27 -29.23
CA VAL A 350 -9.20 35.99 -29.78
C VAL A 350 -9.14 36.14 -31.29
N GLY A 351 -7.93 36.06 -31.84
CA GLY A 351 -7.67 36.08 -33.28
C GLY A 351 -7.79 34.70 -33.92
N LEU A 352 -7.81 34.69 -35.25
CA LEU A 352 -7.61 33.46 -36.02
C LEU A 352 -6.18 32.93 -35.79
N PRO A 353 -5.98 31.59 -35.77
CA PRO A 353 -4.64 31.02 -35.82
C PRO A 353 -3.94 31.43 -37.14
N PRO A 354 -2.61 31.35 -37.23
CA PRO A 354 -1.91 31.48 -38.51
C PRO A 354 -2.42 30.43 -39.52
N ALA A 355 -2.44 30.77 -40.81
CA ALA A 355 -2.75 29.80 -41.87
C ALA A 355 -1.74 28.63 -41.82
N PRO A 356 -2.13 27.40 -42.22
CA PRO A 356 -1.22 26.25 -42.20
C PRO A 356 0.01 26.53 -43.06
N ALA A 357 1.17 26.08 -42.60
CA ALA A 357 2.42 26.18 -43.33
C ALA A 357 2.82 24.82 -43.90
N LEU A 358 3.72 24.82 -44.88
CA LEU A 358 4.29 23.59 -45.41
C LEU A 358 5.34 23.03 -44.44
N GLY A 359 5.25 21.74 -44.13
CA GLY A 359 6.21 20.98 -43.32
C GLY A 359 7.24 20.26 -44.17
N ASP A 360 7.56 19.02 -43.80
CA ASP A 360 8.51 18.17 -44.52
C ASP A 360 7.93 17.69 -45.86
N PRO A 361 8.76 17.45 -46.89
CA PRO A 361 8.30 16.86 -48.14
C PRO A 361 7.67 15.46 -47.90
N LEU A 362 6.50 15.23 -48.47
CA LEU A 362 5.87 13.91 -48.45
C LEU A 362 6.59 12.98 -49.44
N ALA A 363 7.02 11.81 -48.96
CA ALA A 363 7.76 10.84 -49.76
C ALA A 363 6.89 10.23 -50.87
N ALA A 364 7.50 9.95 -52.02
CA ALA A 364 6.84 9.20 -53.09
C ALA A 364 6.45 7.79 -52.61
N ARG A 365 5.35 7.26 -53.15
CA ARG A 365 4.81 5.94 -52.80
C ARG A 365 4.70 5.04 -54.03
N THR A 366 4.87 3.74 -53.80
CA THR A 366 4.64 2.70 -54.79
C THR A 366 3.72 1.65 -54.20
N LEU A 367 2.77 1.18 -54.99
CA LEU A 367 1.83 0.11 -54.66
C LEU A 367 1.44 -0.63 -55.95
N GLN A 368 0.85 -1.82 -55.87
CA GLN A 368 0.32 -2.53 -57.04
C GLN A 368 -1.17 -2.18 -57.29
N ALA A 369 -1.66 -2.46 -58.49
CA ALA A 369 -3.09 -2.41 -58.77
C ALA A 369 -3.86 -3.32 -57.78
N THR A 370 -5.02 -2.86 -57.29
CA THR A 370 -5.84 -3.44 -56.22
C THR A 370 -5.28 -3.35 -54.80
N GLU A 371 -4.00 -3.02 -54.62
CA GLU A 371 -3.40 -2.79 -53.31
C GLU A 371 -3.96 -1.52 -52.66
N THR A 372 -4.01 -1.51 -51.34
CA THR A 372 -4.38 -0.34 -50.54
C THR A 372 -3.26 0.00 -49.56
N LEU A 373 -2.82 1.26 -49.56
CA LEU A 373 -1.75 1.78 -48.71
C LEU A 373 -2.24 3.02 -47.96
N THR A 374 -2.12 3.04 -46.63
CA THR A 374 -2.44 4.22 -45.82
C THR A 374 -1.17 5.01 -45.50
N VAL A 375 -1.23 6.33 -45.69
CA VAL A 375 -0.10 7.25 -45.50
C VAL A 375 -0.53 8.36 -44.53
N ASP A 376 0.23 8.52 -43.44
CA ASP A 376 0.08 9.71 -42.59
C ASP A 376 0.75 10.91 -43.27
N ILE A 377 -0.04 11.96 -43.49
CA ILE A 377 0.38 13.21 -44.14
C ILE A 377 0.67 14.33 -43.13
N SER A 378 0.56 14.06 -41.83
CA SER A 378 0.72 15.06 -40.76
C SER A 378 2.05 15.82 -40.85
N ALA A 379 3.16 15.13 -41.09
CA ALA A 379 4.49 15.74 -41.26
C ALA A 379 4.60 16.70 -42.45
N GLY A 380 3.67 16.61 -43.42
CA GLY A 380 3.63 17.46 -44.60
C GLY A 380 3.26 18.91 -44.35
N PHE A 381 2.72 19.21 -43.16
CA PHE A 381 2.14 20.50 -42.81
C PHE A 381 2.49 20.89 -41.38
N ALA A 382 2.51 22.19 -41.11
CA ALA A 382 2.80 22.75 -39.80
C ALA A 382 1.73 23.77 -39.39
N GLY A 383 1.58 23.95 -38.07
CA GLY A 383 0.57 24.82 -37.48
C GLY A 383 -0.75 24.09 -37.22
N ARG A 384 -1.78 24.86 -36.83
CA ARG A 384 -3.11 24.31 -36.54
C ARG A 384 -3.82 23.94 -37.84
N ILE A 385 -4.33 22.71 -37.90
CA ILE A 385 -5.03 22.16 -39.06
C ILE A 385 -6.37 21.62 -38.58
N ASP A 386 -7.46 22.12 -39.14
CA ASP A 386 -8.82 21.71 -38.78
C ASP A 386 -9.35 20.62 -39.75
N ALA A 387 -8.83 20.56 -40.98
CA ALA A 387 -9.22 19.55 -41.96
C ALA A 387 -8.13 19.28 -43.01
N TYR A 388 -8.07 18.04 -43.48
CA TYR A 388 -7.30 17.63 -44.66
C TYR A 388 -8.23 17.21 -45.80
N THR A 389 -7.81 17.48 -47.03
CA THR A 389 -8.43 16.93 -48.24
C THR A 389 -7.33 16.45 -49.17
N ALA A 390 -7.54 15.34 -49.89
CA ALA A 390 -6.59 14.82 -50.86
C ALA A 390 -7.31 14.39 -52.15
N ALA A 391 -6.69 14.66 -53.29
CA ALA A 391 -7.22 14.28 -54.60
C ALA A 391 -6.10 13.70 -55.48
N PRO A 392 -6.35 12.59 -56.20
CA PRO A 392 -5.43 12.08 -57.20
C PRO A 392 -5.46 12.96 -58.45
N GLY A 393 -4.32 13.12 -59.11
CA GLY A 393 -4.24 13.79 -60.41
C GLY A 393 -4.88 12.98 -61.53
N ASP A 394 -4.98 11.66 -61.35
CA ASP A 394 -5.65 10.73 -62.24
C ASP A 394 -6.41 9.66 -61.42
N ALA A 395 -7.73 9.79 -61.37
CA ALA A 395 -8.61 8.87 -60.66
C ALA A 395 -8.75 7.49 -61.34
N ALA A 396 -8.34 7.35 -62.61
CA ALA A 396 -8.30 6.06 -63.28
C ALA A 396 -7.12 5.21 -62.80
N VAL A 397 -6.03 5.85 -62.37
CA VAL A 397 -4.83 5.18 -61.83
C VAL A 397 -4.98 4.91 -60.34
N LEU A 398 -5.48 5.90 -59.57
CA LEU A 398 -5.47 5.85 -58.10
C LEU A 398 -6.76 6.40 -57.50
N ALA A 399 -7.37 5.67 -56.58
CA ALA A 399 -8.44 6.16 -55.72
C ALA A 399 -7.86 6.63 -54.38
N VAL A 400 -8.37 7.75 -53.87
CA VAL A 400 -7.88 8.38 -52.63
C VAL A 400 -9.04 8.66 -51.70
N THR A 401 -8.88 8.32 -50.43
CA THR A 401 -9.81 8.68 -49.35
C THR A 401 -9.02 9.25 -48.17
N VAL A 402 -9.65 10.12 -47.38
CA VAL A 402 -9.01 10.84 -46.27
C VAL A 402 -9.82 10.66 -45.01
N ASP A 403 -9.15 10.27 -43.92
CA ASP A 403 -9.69 10.24 -42.57
C ASP A 403 -8.69 10.92 -41.63
N GLY A 404 -9.02 12.13 -41.16
CA GLY A 404 -8.08 12.96 -40.41
C GLY A 404 -6.79 13.20 -41.20
N SER A 405 -5.64 12.86 -40.61
CA SER A 405 -4.32 12.94 -41.28
C SER A 405 -3.94 11.66 -42.02
N GLN A 406 -4.79 10.64 -42.08
CA GLN A 406 -4.53 9.40 -42.79
C GLN A 406 -5.13 9.47 -44.19
N VAL A 407 -4.28 9.29 -45.20
CA VAL A 407 -4.70 9.21 -46.60
C VAL A 407 -4.57 7.76 -47.06
N THR A 408 -5.71 7.14 -47.38
CA THR A 408 -5.75 5.78 -47.92
C THR A 408 -5.76 5.84 -49.44
N LEU A 409 -4.71 5.26 -50.02
CA LEU A 409 -4.44 5.17 -51.46
C LEU A 409 -4.82 3.76 -51.94
N ARG A 410 -5.63 3.65 -52.99
CA ARG A 410 -5.99 2.36 -53.60
C ARG A 410 -5.63 2.35 -55.09
N GLY A 411 -4.74 1.44 -55.48
CA GLY A 411 -4.32 1.27 -56.87
C GLY A 411 -5.48 0.76 -57.72
N THR A 412 -5.84 1.48 -58.79
CA THR A 412 -6.95 1.12 -59.67
C THR A 412 -6.45 0.55 -61.00
N ALA A 413 -5.42 1.16 -61.58
CA ALA A 413 -4.76 0.70 -62.80
C ALA A 413 -3.27 1.04 -62.76
N ALA A 414 -2.46 0.29 -63.51
CA ALA A 414 -1.03 0.56 -63.60
C ALA A 414 -0.76 1.92 -64.25
N GLY A 415 0.12 2.72 -63.66
CA GLY A 415 0.41 4.08 -64.09
C GLY A 415 1.10 4.89 -63.01
N SER A 416 1.37 6.17 -63.29
CA SER A 416 1.92 7.11 -62.30
C SER A 416 1.03 8.34 -62.22
N THR A 417 0.75 8.81 -61.01
CA THR A 417 -0.05 9.99 -60.75
C THR A 417 0.49 10.76 -59.55
N THR A 418 -0.01 11.97 -59.32
CA THR A 418 0.31 12.77 -58.13
C THR A 418 -0.88 12.80 -57.20
N VAL A 419 -0.66 12.78 -55.89
CA VAL A 419 -1.71 13.07 -54.92
C VAL A 419 -1.49 14.47 -54.38
N THR A 420 -2.46 15.35 -54.57
CA THR A 420 -2.43 16.72 -54.02
C THR A 420 -3.21 16.74 -52.72
N VAL A 421 -2.51 17.06 -51.64
CA VAL A 421 -3.04 17.17 -50.29
C VAL A 421 -3.17 18.65 -49.92
N THR A 422 -4.28 19.03 -49.33
CA THR A 422 -4.53 20.38 -48.81
C THR A 422 -4.87 20.31 -47.33
N ALA A 423 -4.08 21.00 -46.50
CA ALA A 423 -4.39 21.26 -45.11
C ALA A 423 -5.10 22.62 -44.99
N ALA A 424 -6.17 22.68 -44.21
CA ALA A 424 -6.98 23.88 -44.04
C ALA A 424 -7.27 24.17 -42.56
N ASN A 425 -7.34 25.45 -42.23
CA ASN A 425 -7.95 25.94 -41.01
C ASN A 425 -8.81 27.18 -41.33
N ALA A 426 -9.45 27.76 -40.31
CA ALA A 426 -10.28 28.95 -40.49
C ALA A 426 -9.53 30.19 -41.06
N ALA A 427 -8.20 30.22 -41.00
CA ALA A 427 -7.37 31.33 -41.50
C ALA A 427 -6.87 31.14 -42.93
N GLY A 428 -6.80 29.90 -43.44
CA GLY A 428 -6.29 29.65 -44.79
C GLY A 428 -6.03 28.19 -45.11
N ARG A 429 -5.36 27.97 -46.25
CA ARG A 429 -5.05 26.65 -46.80
C ARG A 429 -3.60 26.58 -47.28
N ALA A 430 -2.97 25.43 -47.12
CA ALA A 430 -1.69 25.08 -47.74
C ALA A 430 -1.83 23.75 -48.49
N ALA A 431 -1.22 23.64 -49.66
CA ALA A 431 -1.30 22.44 -50.49
C ALA A 431 0.10 21.97 -50.91
N ARG A 432 0.25 20.64 -51.00
CA ARG A 432 1.47 19.98 -51.48
C ARG A 432 1.12 18.67 -52.16
N SER A 433 1.94 18.27 -53.12
CA SER A 433 1.75 17.03 -53.87
C SER A 433 2.93 16.07 -53.69
N PHE A 434 2.65 14.77 -53.77
CA PHE A 434 3.67 13.72 -53.85
C PHE A 434 3.30 12.71 -54.94
N ASN A 435 4.32 12.03 -55.47
CA ASN A 435 4.14 11.08 -56.57
C ASN A 435 3.72 9.71 -56.04
N VAL A 436 2.81 9.06 -56.76
CA VAL A 436 2.37 7.69 -56.52
C VAL A 436 2.48 6.89 -57.81
N THR A 437 3.21 5.78 -57.75
CA THR A 437 3.32 4.83 -58.86
C THR A 437 2.52 3.59 -58.52
N VAL A 438 1.60 3.21 -59.42
CA VAL A 438 0.83 1.97 -59.34
C VAL A 438 1.44 0.97 -60.33
N ASP A 439 2.06 -0.08 -59.81
CA ASP A 439 2.60 -1.15 -60.63
C ASP A 439 1.50 -2.14 -61.07
N PRO A 440 1.68 -2.86 -62.19
CA PRO A 440 0.79 -3.95 -62.54
C PRO A 440 0.68 -4.98 -61.41
N LEU A 441 -0.52 -5.54 -61.23
CA LEU A 441 -0.73 -6.63 -60.28
C LEU A 441 0.14 -7.83 -60.70
N ALA A 442 1.01 -8.30 -59.81
CA ALA A 442 1.83 -9.48 -60.04
C ALA A 442 1.10 -10.74 -59.55
N ALA A 443 1.34 -11.89 -60.18
CA ALA A 443 0.83 -13.17 -59.68
C ALA A 443 1.47 -13.50 -58.31
N PRO A 444 0.73 -14.14 -57.39
CA PRO A 444 1.30 -14.58 -56.11
C PRO A 444 2.46 -15.53 -56.34
N GLN A 445 3.34 -15.69 -55.36
CA GLN A 445 4.48 -16.62 -55.42
C GLN A 445 4.43 -17.58 -54.22
N ALA A 446 4.86 -18.83 -54.39
CA ALA A 446 4.97 -19.77 -53.27
C ALA A 446 6.07 -19.33 -52.29
N GLY A 447 5.77 -19.34 -51.00
CA GLY A 447 6.66 -18.91 -49.92
C GLY A 447 7.15 -20.11 -49.09
N GLY A 448 8.47 -20.30 -49.00
CA GLY A 448 9.08 -21.37 -48.21
C GLY A 448 8.80 -22.80 -48.72
N ALA A 449 9.40 -23.80 -48.09
CA ALA A 449 9.07 -25.21 -48.34
C ALA A 449 7.97 -25.64 -47.34
N PRO A 450 6.80 -26.12 -47.79
CA PRO A 450 5.76 -26.57 -46.87
C PRO A 450 6.26 -27.76 -46.05
N LEU A 451 6.28 -27.59 -44.72
CA LEU A 451 6.63 -28.66 -43.79
C LEU A 451 5.54 -29.75 -43.81
N ALA A 452 5.93 -31.02 -43.79
CA ALA A 452 4.98 -32.13 -43.70
C ALA A 452 4.05 -31.99 -42.47
N ARG A 453 2.82 -32.51 -42.56
CA ARG A 453 1.82 -32.50 -41.49
C ARG A 453 1.31 -33.91 -41.21
N THR A 454 0.83 -34.12 -39.99
CA THR A 454 0.18 -35.37 -39.57
C THR A 454 -1.22 -35.06 -39.05
N VAL A 455 -2.21 -35.86 -39.46
CA VAL A 455 -3.62 -35.75 -39.04
C VAL A 455 -4.06 -37.14 -38.55
N ALA A 456 -4.90 -37.23 -37.51
CA ALA A 456 -5.45 -38.53 -37.09
C ALA A 456 -6.66 -38.92 -37.95
N VAL A 457 -6.94 -40.22 -38.10
CA VAL A 457 -8.21 -40.69 -38.69
C VAL A 457 -9.39 -40.16 -37.87
N GLY A 458 -10.35 -39.52 -38.53
CA GLY A 458 -11.49 -38.83 -37.91
C GLY A 458 -11.17 -37.47 -37.29
N GLY A 459 -9.91 -37.02 -37.33
CA GLY A 459 -9.47 -35.73 -36.80
C GLY A 459 -9.47 -34.61 -37.85
N GLU A 460 -9.52 -33.36 -37.37
CA GLU A 460 -9.41 -32.15 -38.19
C GLU A 460 -8.18 -31.33 -37.79
N LEU A 461 -7.48 -30.77 -38.78
CA LEU A 461 -6.34 -29.89 -38.58
C LEU A 461 -6.52 -28.61 -39.43
N PRO A 462 -6.90 -27.48 -38.81
CA PRO A 462 -6.89 -26.19 -39.48
C PRO A 462 -5.45 -25.67 -39.64
N ILE A 463 -5.10 -25.20 -40.84
CA ILE A 463 -3.82 -24.56 -41.14
C ILE A 463 -4.06 -23.17 -41.74
N ASP A 464 -3.39 -22.16 -41.19
CA ASP A 464 -3.32 -20.82 -41.81
C ASP A 464 -2.27 -20.86 -42.94
N VAL A 465 -2.69 -20.48 -44.15
CA VAL A 465 -1.84 -20.47 -45.35
C VAL A 465 -1.43 -19.07 -45.79
N THR A 466 -1.61 -18.05 -44.94
CA THR A 466 -1.23 -16.67 -45.25
C THR A 466 0.26 -16.55 -45.57
N ASP A 467 1.13 -17.14 -44.75
CA ASP A 467 2.60 -17.09 -44.94
C ASP A 467 3.13 -18.11 -45.95
N ALA A 468 2.26 -18.99 -46.45
CA ALA A 468 2.61 -19.99 -47.46
C ALA A 468 2.77 -19.38 -48.86
N PHE A 469 2.35 -18.14 -49.05
CA PHE A 469 2.45 -17.42 -50.31
C PHE A 469 2.91 -15.98 -50.05
N THR A 470 3.59 -15.39 -51.03
CA THR A 470 3.99 -13.98 -51.01
C THR A 470 3.30 -13.22 -52.15
N GLY A 471 3.15 -11.90 -51.96
CA GLY A 471 2.40 -11.04 -52.87
C GLY A 471 0.92 -10.94 -52.51
N ILE A 472 0.13 -10.27 -53.36
CA ILE A 472 -1.29 -10.00 -53.11
C ILE A 472 -2.13 -11.22 -53.46
N VAL A 473 -2.76 -11.84 -52.46
CA VAL A 473 -3.67 -12.98 -52.63
C VAL A 473 -5.12 -12.53 -52.44
N HIS A 474 -6.00 -12.88 -53.39
CA HIS A 474 -7.43 -12.59 -53.30
C HIS A 474 -8.25 -13.81 -52.84
N SER A 475 -7.80 -15.02 -53.17
CA SER A 475 -8.44 -16.26 -52.72
C SER A 475 -7.45 -17.41 -52.62
N TYR A 476 -7.73 -18.33 -51.69
CA TYR A 476 -6.99 -19.57 -51.53
C TYR A 476 -7.79 -20.77 -52.06
N SER A 477 -7.08 -21.83 -52.41
CA SER A 477 -7.66 -23.10 -52.85
C SER A 477 -6.87 -24.27 -52.27
N ALA A 478 -7.52 -25.39 -51.99
CA ALA A 478 -6.85 -26.61 -51.54
C ALA A 478 -7.48 -27.82 -52.22
N ALA A 479 -6.65 -28.72 -52.74
CA ALA A 479 -7.09 -29.96 -53.36
C ALA A 479 -6.25 -31.13 -52.86
N SER A 480 -6.89 -32.14 -52.27
CA SER A 480 -6.23 -33.38 -51.87
C SER A 480 -6.02 -34.31 -53.07
N SER A 481 -4.87 -34.99 -53.11
CA SER A 481 -4.58 -36.03 -54.10
C SER A 481 -5.44 -37.29 -53.90
N ASP A 482 -5.95 -37.50 -52.69
CA ASP A 482 -6.82 -38.63 -52.35
C ASP A 482 -7.84 -38.22 -51.26
N ASN A 483 -9.06 -37.90 -51.70
CA ASN A 483 -10.16 -37.53 -50.80
C ASN A 483 -10.68 -38.71 -49.96
N ALA A 484 -10.34 -39.96 -50.28
CA ALA A 484 -10.70 -41.11 -49.45
C ALA A 484 -9.78 -41.27 -48.23
N THR A 485 -8.56 -40.71 -48.32
CA THR A 485 -7.57 -40.69 -47.23
C THR A 485 -7.65 -39.39 -46.44
N LEU A 486 -7.72 -38.24 -47.14
CA LEU A 486 -7.70 -36.92 -46.54
C LEU A 486 -8.56 -35.94 -47.35
N ALA A 487 -9.56 -35.32 -46.72
CA ALA A 487 -10.31 -34.22 -47.32
C ALA A 487 -9.66 -32.87 -46.95
N ALA A 488 -9.74 -31.89 -47.86
CA ALA A 488 -9.30 -30.52 -47.61
C ALA A 488 -10.42 -29.54 -47.98
N SER A 489 -10.70 -28.58 -47.11
CA SER A 489 -11.67 -27.49 -47.36
C SER A 489 -11.03 -26.14 -47.06
N VAL A 490 -11.53 -25.07 -47.67
CA VAL A 490 -10.97 -23.71 -47.55
C VAL A 490 -12.04 -22.75 -47.04
N ASP A 491 -11.71 -22.01 -46.00
CA ASP A 491 -12.48 -20.87 -45.50
C ASP A 491 -11.53 -19.68 -45.27
N GLY A 492 -11.65 -18.65 -46.12
CA GLY A 492 -10.71 -17.53 -46.14
C GLY A 492 -9.26 -17.99 -46.37
N ALA A 493 -8.37 -17.68 -45.42
CA ALA A 493 -6.97 -18.11 -45.42
C ALA A 493 -6.72 -19.41 -44.62
N THR A 494 -7.76 -20.02 -44.06
CA THR A 494 -7.65 -21.28 -43.32
C THR A 494 -8.01 -22.45 -44.24
N VAL A 495 -7.12 -23.45 -44.30
CA VAL A 495 -7.40 -24.74 -44.93
C VAL A 495 -7.60 -25.77 -43.83
N THR A 496 -8.76 -26.44 -43.80
CA THR A 496 -9.05 -27.51 -42.83
C THR A 496 -8.83 -28.86 -43.49
N LEU A 497 -7.91 -29.64 -42.90
CA LEU A 497 -7.59 -31.00 -43.32
C LEU A 497 -8.33 -32.01 -42.44
N THR A 498 -9.10 -32.92 -43.04
CA THR A 498 -9.88 -33.92 -42.30
C THR A 498 -9.42 -35.33 -42.67
N GLY A 499 -8.92 -36.09 -41.70
CA GLY A 499 -8.45 -37.46 -41.90
C GLY A 499 -9.61 -38.44 -42.06
N ALA A 500 -9.68 -39.15 -43.18
CA ALA A 500 -10.75 -40.10 -43.49
C ALA A 500 -10.31 -41.57 -43.34
N ALA A 501 -9.07 -41.89 -43.67
CA ALA A 501 -8.47 -43.22 -43.50
C ALA A 501 -6.94 -43.10 -43.36
N ALA A 502 -6.29 -44.04 -42.68
CA ALA A 502 -4.84 -44.02 -42.53
C ALA A 502 -4.12 -44.20 -43.88
N GLY A 503 -3.10 -43.38 -44.12
CA GLY A 503 -2.39 -43.33 -45.40
C GLY A 503 -1.62 -42.03 -45.56
N THR A 504 -1.16 -41.75 -46.78
CA THR A 504 -0.47 -40.49 -47.12
C THR A 504 -1.18 -39.83 -48.29
N ALA A 505 -1.47 -38.54 -48.18
CA ALA A 505 -2.03 -37.73 -49.25
C ALA A 505 -1.18 -36.45 -49.43
N THR A 506 -1.21 -35.88 -50.63
CA THR A 506 -0.61 -34.57 -50.90
C THR A 506 -1.73 -33.56 -51.12
N VAL A 507 -1.70 -32.45 -50.40
CA VAL A 507 -2.64 -31.34 -50.58
C VAL A 507 -1.96 -30.27 -51.41
N THR A 508 -2.51 -29.98 -52.59
CA THR A 508 -2.08 -28.83 -53.39
C THR A 508 -2.76 -27.59 -52.85
N LEU A 509 -1.99 -26.77 -52.15
CA LEU A 509 -2.41 -25.44 -51.71
C LEU A 509 -2.19 -24.47 -52.87
N GLY A 510 -3.16 -23.61 -53.13
CA GLY A 510 -3.09 -22.58 -54.17
C GLY A 510 -3.47 -21.22 -53.64
N ALA A 511 -2.83 -20.18 -54.15
CA ALA A 511 -3.17 -18.78 -53.95
C ALA A 511 -3.41 -18.12 -55.30
N ASN A 512 -4.49 -17.38 -55.41
CA ASN A 512 -4.98 -16.82 -56.66
C ASN A 512 -5.20 -15.31 -56.53
N ASN A 513 -4.90 -14.60 -57.61
CA ASN A 513 -5.36 -13.24 -57.84
C ASN A 513 -5.72 -13.05 -59.32
N ALA A 514 -6.14 -11.85 -59.70
CA ALA A 514 -6.54 -11.57 -61.09
C ALA A 514 -5.37 -11.65 -62.10
N ALA A 515 -4.11 -11.60 -61.64
CA ALA A 515 -2.93 -11.70 -62.50
C ALA A 515 -2.45 -13.15 -62.70
N GLY A 516 -2.83 -14.08 -61.81
CA GLY A 516 -2.48 -15.49 -61.93
C GLY A 516 -2.59 -16.26 -60.62
N SER A 517 -2.04 -17.47 -60.60
CA SER A 517 -2.04 -18.37 -59.45
C SER A 517 -0.65 -18.92 -59.16
N ALA A 518 -0.39 -19.21 -57.88
CA ALA A 518 0.73 -20.01 -57.43
C ALA A 518 0.22 -21.19 -56.61
N ALA A 519 0.95 -22.30 -56.65
CA ALA A 519 0.61 -23.50 -55.90
C ALA A 519 1.84 -24.13 -55.26
N GLN A 520 1.63 -24.83 -54.14
CA GLN A 520 2.64 -25.64 -53.47
C GLN A 520 2.03 -26.91 -52.90
N ALA A 521 2.83 -27.98 -52.87
CA ALA A 521 2.40 -29.30 -52.43
C ALA A 521 2.73 -29.50 -50.95
N LEU A 522 1.71 -29.75 -50.13
CA LEU A 522 1.84 -30.11 -48.72
C LEU A 522 1.69 -31.62 -48.56
N ALA A 523 2.74 -32.30 -48.11
CA ALA A 523 2.67 -33.72 -47.76
C ALA A 523 1.96 -33.90 -46.42
N VAL A 524 0.95 -34.77 -46.38
CA VAL A 524 0.15 -35.06 -45.18
C VAL A 524 0.06 -36.56 -44.94
N THR A 525 0.41 -36.99 -43.74
CA THR A 525 0.22 -38.37 -43.28
C THR A 525 -1.02 -38.44 -42.40
N VAL A 526 -1.93 -39.37 -42.68
CA VAL A 526 -3.06 -39.69 -41.82
C VAL A 526 -2.72 -40.96 -41.03
N GLU A 527 -2.69 -40.86 -39.71
CA GLU A 527 -2.34 -41.96 -38.81
C GLU A 527 -3.57 -42.44 -38.04
N GLU A 528 -3.68 -43.76 -37.83
CA GLU A 528 -4.69 -44.31 -36.93
C GLU A 528 -4.44 -43.79 -35.50
N PRO A 529 -5.48 -43.42 -34.74
CA PRO A 529 -5.29 -43.09 -33.33
C PRO A 529 -4.77 -44.32 -32.59
N GLU A 530 -3.60 -44.22 -31.93
CA GLU A 530 -3.10 -45.32 -31.11
C GLU A 530 -4.10 -45.61 -29.97
N GLU A 531 -4.79 -46.75 -30.07
CA GLU A 531 -5.67 -47.24 -29.01
C GLU A 531 -4.79 -47.78 -27.87
N LEU A 532 -4.69 -47.01 -26.78
CA LEU A 532 -3.99 -47.39 -25.55
C LEU A 532 -4.77 -48.50 -24.82
N ALA A 533 -4.57 -49.75 -25.23
CA ALA A 533 -5.09 -50.92 -24.51
C ALA A 533 -4.25 -51.19 -23.25
N ILE A 534 -4.75 -50.82 -22.08
CA ILE A 534 -4.16 -51.15 -20.78
C ILE A 534 -4.47 -52.62 -20.45
N ALA A 535 -3.53 -53.53 -20.71
CA ALA A 535 -3.59 -54.90 -20.20
C ALA A 535 -2.99 -54.97 -18.78
N LEU A 536 -3.84 -55.07 -17.76
CA LEU A 536 -3.45 -55.38 -16.37
C LEU A 536 -3.02 -56.86 -16.27
N ALA A 537 -1.71 -57.13 -16.35
CA ALA A 537 -1.14 -58.42 -16.02
C ALA A 537 -0.69 -58.46 -14.55
N ALA A 538 -1.43 -59.14 -13.68
CA ALA A 538 -0.97 -59.51 -12.34
C ALA A 538 0.04 -60.68 -12.43
N PRO A 539 1.11 -60.70 -11.61
CA PRO A 539 2.26 -61.57 -11.80
C PRO A 539 1.99 -63.01 -11.38
N SER A 540 2.37 -63.95 -12.24
CA SER A 540 2.44 -65.38 -11.94
C SER A 540 3.74 -65.69 -11.19
N HIS A 541 3.66 -66.03 -9.90
CA HIS A 541 4.42 -67.15 -9.30
C HIS A 541 3.79 -67.62 -7.98
N CYS A 542 3.70 -68.95 -7.87
CA CYS A 542 3.24 -69.79 -6.76
C CYS A 542 1.73 -70.10 -6.74
N LEU A 543 1.33 -71.16 -7.46
CA LEU A 543 1.12 -72.48 -6.84
C LEU A 543 0.97 -73.54 -7.95
N GLY A 544 1.81 -74.57 -7.88
CA GLY A 544 1.60 -75.80 -8.63
C GLY A 544 0.35 -76.52 -8.11
N SER A 545 -0.24 -77.31 -9.01
CA SER A 545 -1.17 -78.41 -8.73
C SER A 545 -0.95 -79.03 -7.38
N GLU A 546 -2.00 -79.40 -6.66
CA GLU A 546 -2.16 -80.79 -6.20
C GLU A 546 -3.66 -81.10 -6.12
N GLY A 547 -4.04 -82.33 -6.46
CA GLY A 547 -5.33 -82.83 -6.00
C GLY A 547 -5.38 -82.76 -4.47
N ALA A 548 -6.57 -82.43 -3.94
CA ALA A 548 -7.04 -82.53 -2.55
C ALA A 548 -6.89 -81.30 -1.61
N LEU A 549 -8.07 -80.72 -1.31
CA LEU A 549 -8.66 -80.27 -0.02
C LEU A 549 -7.77 -79.69 1.11
N ALA A 550 -8.09 -78.47 1.58
CA ALA A 550 -8.67 -78.16 2.93
C ALA A 550 -8.49 -76.66 3.34
N PRO A 551 -9.29 -76.13 4.31
CA PRO A 551 -9.67 -74.70 4.41
C PRO A 551 -8.98 -73.91 5.56
N GLY A 552 -8.93 -72.58 5.44
CA GLY A 552 -8.82 -71.69 6.62
C GLY A 552 -8.05 -70.37 6.45
N GLY A 553 -8.77 -69.24 6.57
CA GLY A 553 -8.37 -68.04 7.34
C GLY A 553 -7.30 -67.07 6.82
N GLY A 554 -7.66 -65.77 6.69
CA GLY A 554 -6.83 -64.68 7.27
C GLY A 554 -6.13 -63.65 6.36
N ARG A 555 -6.89 -62.59 5.98
CA ARG A 555 -6.57 -61.12 5.95
C ARG A 555 -5.19 -60.54 5.47
N ARG A 556 -5.35 -59.67 4.44
CA ARG A 556 -4.92 -58.25 4.22
C ARG A 556 -3.45 -57.85 4.01
N GLY A 557 -3.23 -57.13 2.90
CA GLY A 557 -2.25 -56.05 2.72
C GLY A 557 -2.50 -55.30 1.40
N VAL A 558 -2.73 -53.98 1.44
CA VAL A 558 -2.94 -53.09 0.28
C VAL A 558 -1.63 -52.32 0.04
N GLY A 559 -1.13 -52.28 -1.20
CA GLY A 559 0.01 -51.48 -1.63
C GLY A 559 -0.27 -50.79 -2.96
N HIS A 560 -0.01 -49.48 -3.02
CA HIS A 560 -0.06 -48.64 -4.23
C HIS A 560 1.17 -48.87 -5.12
N ILE A 561 1.00 -48.80 -6.44
CA ILE A 561 2.07 -48.84 -7.47
C ILE A 561 2.03 -47.52 -8.26
N ASP A 562 3.17 -46.83 -8.35
CA ASP A 562 3.41 -45.70 -9.25
C ASP A 562 3.92 -46.20 -10.62
N LEU A 563 3.38 -45.67 -11.72
CA LEU A 563 3.83 -45.93 -13.09
C LEU A 563 4.33 -44.63 -13.74
N THR A 564 5.58 -44.63 -14.21
CA THR A 564 6.19 -43.55 -15.00
C THR A 564 6.37 -44.03 -16.45
N TYR A 565 5.93 -43.26 -17.45
CA TYR A 565 6.15 -43.55 -18.88
C TYR A 565 7.13 -42.56 -19.53
N HIS A 566 7.89 -43.04 -20.51
CA HIS A 566 8.82 -42.28 -21.36
C HIS A 566 8.25 -42.17 -22.77
N ILE A 567 8.14 -40.94 -23.30
CA ILE A 567 7.80 -40.68 -24.71
C ILE A 567 9.10 -40.34 -25.45
N THR A 568 9.39 -41.02 -26.57
CA THR A 568 10.51 -40.69 -27.46
C THR A 568 10.00 -40.06 -28.75
N GLY A 569 10.13 -38.73 -28.88
CA GLY A 569 9.88 -37.98 -30.11
C GLY A 569 11.18 -37.41 -30.68
N GLY A 570 11.39 -37.56 -31.99
CA GLY A 570 12.61 -37.17 -32.72
C GLY A 570 12.79 -35.66 -32.90
N ALA A 571 14.04 -35.21 -32.93
CA ALA A 571 14.43 -33.80 -33.04
C ALA A 571 14.55 -33.34 -34.52
N PRO A 572 14.16 -32.11 -34.87
CA PRO A 572 14.49 -31.50 -36.16
C PRO A 572 15.83 -30.75 -36.12
N THR A 573 16.64 -30.93 -37.16
CA THR A 573 17.91 -30.25 -37.42
C THR A 573 17.69 -28.89 -38.09
N ALA A 574 18.30 -27.82 -37.57
CA ALA A 574 18.35 -26.49 -38.21
C ALA A 574 19.77 -26.16 -38.75
N PRO A 575 19.92 -25.36 -39.82
CA PRO A 575 21.21 -25.00 -40.42
C PRO A 575 21.80 -23.70 -39.83
N SER A 576 23.13 -23.64 -39.67
CA SER A 576 23.89 -22.44 -39.29
C SER A 576 24.15 -21.50 -40.46
N PRO A 577 24.16 -20.16 -40.26
CA PRO A 577 24.87 -19.22 -41.11
C PRO A 577 26.30 -18.95 -40.62
N ALA A 578 27.13 -18.56 -41.59
CA ALA A 578 28.57 -18.36 -41.51
C ALA A 578 28.99 -16.92 -41.15
N GLY A 579 30.27 -16.76 -40.79
CA GLY A 579 31.02 -15.49 -40.66
C GLY A 579 31.46 -15.25 -39.21
N GLY A 580 32.72 -15.49 -38.82
CA GLY A 580 33.89 -14.61 -39.06
C GLY A 580 33.99 -13.62 -37.88
N ASP A 581 35.07 -13.42 -37.15
CA ASP A 581 36.49 -13.63 -37.44
C ASP A 581 37.34 -13.51 -36.15
N HIS A 582 38.54 -14.06 -36.23
CA HIS A 582 39.80 -13.55 -35.65
C HIS A 582 40.30 -13.83 -34.21
N LEU A 583 41.55 -14.35 -34.24
CA LEU A 583 42.70 -14.28 -33.31
C LEU A 583 42.89 -15.45 -32.33
N ARG A 584 43.64 -16.50 -32.71
CA ARG A 584 45.13 -16.67 -32.79
C ARG A 584 45.84 -16.85 -31.45
N ARG A 585 46.81 -17.77 -31.50
CA ARG A 585 47.96 -18.10 -30.61
C ARG A 585 47.64 -19.12 -29.52
N VAL A 586 48.38 -20.20 -29.27
CA VAL A 586 49.66 -20.83 -29.73
C VAL A 586 49.44 -22.33 -29.40
N GLY A 587 49.77 -23.38 -30.16
CA GLY A 587 50.86 -23.63 -31.08
C GLY A 587 51.86 -24.63 -30.45
N ARG A 588 51.83 -25.88 -30.94
CA ARG A 588 52.83 -26.98 -30.79
C ARG A 588 52.76 -27.83 -29.51
N ALA A 589 53.03 -29.13 -29.54
CA ALA A 589 53.26 -30.14 -30.59
C ALA A 589 53.19 -31.48 -29.83
N GLY A 590 52.57 -32.54 -30.34
CA GLY A 590 53.10 -33.36 -31.41
C GLY A 590 53.42 -34.75 -30.84
N GLY A 591 52.65 -35.75 -31.24
CA GLY A 591 52.84 -37.14 -30.81
C GLY A 591 51.74 -38.04 -31.35
N ARG A 592 51.94 -38.53 -32.58
CA ARG A 592 51.09 -39.50 -33.29
C ARG A 592 51.31 -40.93 -32.73
N PRO A 593 50.79 -42.00 -33.36
CA PRO A 593 49.54 -42.67 -33.03
C PRO A 593 49.77 -44.16 -32.69
N VAL A 594 48.71 -44.95 -32.53
CA VAL A 594 48.46 -46.25 -33.21
C VAL A 594 47.53 -47.13 -32.36
N ARG A 595 46.35 -47.38 -32.96
CA ARG A 595 45.54 -48.60 -33.02
C ARG A 595 45.66 -49.65 -31.89
N GLY A 596 44.49 -50.09 -31.44
CA GLY A 596 44.23 -51.54 -31.38
C GLY A 596 43.33 -52.04 -30.27
N CYS A 597 42.17 -52.54 -30.69
CA CYS A 597 41.44 -53.68 -30.09
C CYS A 597 40.57 -53.49 -28.83
N ARG A 598 39.27 -53.35 -29.11
CA ARG A 598 38.16 -54.25 -28.75
C ARG A 598 38.10 -54.86 -27.33
N ARG A 599 36.97 -54.49 -26.71
CA ARG A 599 35.94 -55.32 -26.03
C ARG A 599 36.13 -55.73 -24.56
N ARG A 600 35.16 -55.20 -23.80
CA ARG A 600 34.23 -55.84 -22.85
C ARG A 600 34.62 -55.90 -21.37
N LEU A 601 33.55 -55.67 -20.59
CA LEU A 601 33.26 -56.03 -19.19
C LEU A 601 33.84 -55.14 -18.09
N GLY A 602 32.95 -54.35 -17.48
CA GLY A 602 32.40 -54.73 -16.19
C GLY A 602 33.00 -54.11 -14.92
N VAL A 603 32.10 -53.50 -14.14
CA VAL A 603 32.00 -53.53 -12.66
C VAL A 603 32.82 -52.52 -11.84
N CYS A 604 32.03 -51.59 -11.26
CA CYS A 604 31.93 -51.07 -9.89
C CYS A 604 33.12 -50.89 -8.92
N VAL A 605 32.87 -49.88 -8.06
CA VAL A 605 33.19 -49.69 -6.63
C VAL A 605 34.37 -48.75 -6.31
N ARG A 606 34.05 -47.57 -5.74
CA ARG A 606 34.33 -47.25 -4.32
C ARG A 606 33.71 -45.91 -3.89
N ALA A 607 32.98 -45.97 -2.78
CA ALA A 607 32.51 -44.83 -2.01
C ALA A 607 33.43 -44.57 -0.80
N ALA A 608 33.57 -43.28 -0.42
CA ALA A 608 33.71 -42.68 0.93
C ALA A 608 34.60 -41.41 0.88
N PRO A 609 34.54 -40.49 1.88
CA PRO A 609 33.37 -39.80 2.45
C PRO A 609 33.57 -38.26 2.47
N ARG A 610 32.49 -37.46 2.39
CA ARG A 610 32.58 -35.99 2.54
C ARG A 610 32.42 -35.57 4.00
N ARG A 611 33.38 -34.77 4.49
CA ARG A 611 33.22 -33.93 5.69
C ARG A 611 32.53 -32.61 5.30
N HIS A 612 31.80 -32.09 6.28
CA HIS A 612 31.05 -30.85 6.30
C HIS A 612 31.83 -29.64 5.78
N ASP A 613 31.18 -28.85 4.92
CA ASP A 613 31.17 -27.39 5.07
C ASP A 613 29.84 -26.83 4.59
N ARG A 614 29.17 -26.11 5.49
CA ARG A 614 27.95 -25.34 5.24
C ARG A 614 28.34 -24.09 4.45
N VAL A 615 27.86 -23.97 3.22
CA VAL A 615 27.80 -22.68 2.51
C VAL A 615 26.40 -22.52 1.91
N LEU A 616 25.86 -21.33 2.17
CA LEU A 616 24.55 -20.81 1.81
C LEU A 616 24.14 -21.13 0.37
N GLY A 617 22.89 -21.53 0.22
CA GLY A 617 22.29 -21.98 -1.03
C GLY A 617 22.38 -20.94 -2.14
N ARG A 618 23.25 -21.20 -3.12
CA ARG A 618 23.05 -20.74 -4.49
C ARG A 618 21.88 -21.55 -5.05
N ARG A 619 20.71 -20.93 -5.21
CA ARG A 619 19.67 -21.49 -6.07
C ARG A 619 20.25 -21.57 -7.48
N HIS A 620 20.31 -22.79 -8.00
CA HIS A 620 20.56 -23.07 -9.40
C HIS A 620 19.57 -22.28 -10.25
N ILE A 621 20.08 -21.45 -11.16
CA ILE A 621 19.32 -21.02 -12.33
C ILE A 621 19.14 -22.29 -13.18
N LEU A 622 17.99 -22.94 -13.01
CA LEU A 622 17.49 -23.88 -13.99
C LEU A 622 17.07 -23.04 -15.20
N ALA A 623 17.86 -23.10 -16.27
CA ALA A 623 17.38 -22.79 -17.61
C ALA A 623 16.37 -23.88 -18.01
N GLY A 624 15.18 -23.83 -17.44
CA GLY A 624 14.00 -24.48 -18.00
C GLY A 624 13.54 -23.67 -19.20
N VAL A 625 13.20 -24.34 -20.30
CA VAL A 625 12.47 -23.72 -21.41
C VAL A 625 11.12 -23.29 -20.86
N TYR A 626 10.90 -21.97 -20.70
CA TYR A 626 9.66 -21.40 -20.20
C TYR A 626 8.64 -21.34 -21.35
N SER A 627 7.72 -22.30 -21.40
CA SER A 627 6.64 -22.36 -22.40
C SER A 627 5.38 -21.64 -21.92
N GLY A 628 5.50 -20.35 -21.62
CA GLY A 628 4.35 -19.44 -21.51
C GLY A 628 4.33 -18.56 -22.76
N ASN A 629 3.17 -18.37 -23.40
CA ASN A 629 3.10 -17.52 -24.58
C ASN A 629 3.39 -16.07 -24.17
N ALA A 630 4.60 -15.58 -24.50
CA ALA A 630 5.00 -14.19 -24.25
C ALA A 630 4.33 -13.20 -25.22
N SER A 631 3.59 -13.71 -26.21
CA SER A 631 2.88 -12.90 -27.18
C SER A 631 1.59 -12.34 -26.55
N PRO A 632 1.41 -11.01 -26.53
CA PRO A 632 0.13 -10.44 -26.14
C PRO A 632 -0.98 -10.91 -27.10
N PRO A 633 -2.21 -11.09 -26.61
CA PRO A 633 -3.34 -11.41 -27.48
C PRO A 633 -3.59 -10.27 -28.46
N ALA A 634 -4.05 -10.61 -29.67
CA ALA A 634 -4.42 -9.62 -30.67
C ALA A 634 -5.54 -8.69 -30.17
N GLY A 635 -5.49 -7.43 -30.58
CA GLY A 635 -6.48 -6.40 -30.21
C GLY A 635 -5.85 -5.06 -29.88
N SER A 636 -6.70 -4.10 -29.50
CA SER A 636 -6.28 -2.77 -29.05
C SER A 636 -6.29 -2.68 -27.53
N PHE A 637 -5.29 -2.00 -26.96
CA PHE A 637 -5.19 -1.74 -25.53
C PHE A 637 -5.04 -0.23 -25.29
N VAL A 638 -5.76 0.29 -24.28
CA VAL A 638 -5.67 1.69 -23.83
C VAL A 638 -4.69 1.86 -22.67
N ALA A 639 -4.35 0.77 -21.98
CA ALA A 639 -3.29 0.74 -20.97
C ALA A 639 -2.66 -0.65 -20.93
N VAL A 640 -1.38 -0.72 -20.58
CA VAL A 640 -0.62 -1.96 -20.39
C VAL A 640 0.17 -1.87 -19.10
N SER A 641 0.22 -2.96 -18.34
CA SER A 641 1.07 -3.09 -17.16
C SER A 641 1.78 -4.43 -17.17
N VAL A 642 3.02 -4.45 -16.70
CA VAL A 642 3.91 -5.62 -16.72
C VAL A 642 4.44 -5.94 -15.32
N GLY A 643 4.57 -7.22 -15.01
CA GLY A 643 5.18 -7.76 -13.79
C GLY A 643 6.40 -8.63 -14.10
N ASP A 644 6.83 -9.50 -13.16
CA ASP A 644 8.07 -10.28 -13.28
C ASP A 644 8.09 -11.17 -14.55
N PHE A 645 7.00 -11.88 -14.84
CA PHE A 645 6.90 -12.80 -16.00
C PHE A 645 5.55 -12.73 -16.74
N ARG A 646 4.79 -11.65 -16.53
CA ARG A 646 3.39 -11.51 -16.98
C ARG A 646 3.12 -10.09 -17.46
N GLY A 647 2.20 -9.95 -18.41
CA GLY A 647 1.68 -8.66 -18.85
C GLY A 647 0.16 -8.68 -18.86
N CYS A 648 -0.48 -7.55 -18.57
CA CYS A 648 -1.91 -7.38 -18.78
C CYS A 648 -2.19 -6.07 -19.51
N GLY A 649 -3.20 -6.10 -20.38
CA GLY A 649 -3.68 -4.94 -21.13
C GLY A 649 -5.15 -4.69 -20.84
N LEU A 650 -5.50 -3.40 -20.69
CA LEU A 650 -6.88 -2.92 -20.61
C LEU A 650 -7.36 -2.57 -22.02
N ARG A 651 -8.46 -3.17 -22.45
CA ARG A 651 -9.07 -2.87 -23.76
C ARG A 651 -9.99 -1.64 -23.69
N PRO A 652 -10.29 -0.95 -24.82
CA PRO A 652 -11.16 0.22 -24.85
C PRO A 652 -12.54 0.01 -24.20
N GLU A 653 -13.10 -1.20 -24.32
CA GLU A 653 -14.38 -1.58 -23.73
C GLU A 653 -14.31 -1.83 -22.20
N GLY A 654 -13.12 -1.79 -21.61
CA GLY A 654 -12.90 -1.94 -20.17
C GLY A 654 -12.59 -3.36 -19.69
N THR A 655 -12.39 -4.33 -20.60
CA THR A 655 -11.98 -5.69 -20.23
C THR A 655 -10.46 -5.83 -20.11
N ILE A 656 -9.98 -6.73 -19.25
CA ILE A 656 -8.54 -6.99 -19.05
C ILE A 656 -8.17 -8.31 -19.71
N ALA A 657 -7.08 -8.31 -20.47
CA ALA A 657 -6.45 -9.53 -21.00
C ALA A 657 -5.02 -9.64 -20.46
N CYS A 658 -4.69 -10.79 -19.88
CA CYS A 658 -3.37 -11.08 -19.35
C CYS A 658 -2.68 -12.18 -20.17
N TRP A 659 -1.35 -12.12 -20.27
CA TRP A 659 -0.51 -13.07 -20.98
C TRP A 659 0.82 -13.29 -20.24
N GLY A 660 1.51 -14.37 -20.56
CA GLY A 660 2.70 -14.83 -19.85
C GLY A 660 2.40 -15.52 -18.51
N GLY A 661 3.32 -16.35 -18.03
CA GLY A 661 3.19 -17.14 -16.80
C GLY A 661 3.45 -18.64 -16.98
N LEU A 662 3.44 -19.38 -15.87
CA LEU A 662 3.72 -20.83 -15.82
C LEU A 662 2.44 -21.71 -15.96
N SER A 663 1.25 -21.11 -15.95
CA SER A 663 -0.04 -21.77 -16.08
C SER A 663 -1.15 -20.74 -16.40
N ASP A 664 -1.90 -20.94 -17.48
CA ASP A 664 -2.91 -19.98 -17.95
C ASP A 664 -4.11 -19.80 -16.99
N ASN A 665 -4.30 -20.75 -16.06
CA ASN A 665 -5.44 -20.76 -15.14
C ASN A 665 -5.18 -20.09 -13.77
N GLU A 666 -3.94 -19.79 -13.39
CA GLU A 666 -3.62 -19.29 -12.04
C GLU A 666 -3.57 -17.75 -11.95
N PHE A 667 -3.63 -17.05 -13.09
CA PHE A 667 -3.57 -15.58 -13.16
C PHE A 667 -4.63 -14.99 -14.09
N ALA A 668 -5.83 -15.60 -14.10
CA ALA A 668 -6.95 -15.06 -14.85
C ALA A 668 -7.44 -13.74 -14.21
N PRO A 669 -7.64 -12.66 -14.99
CA PRO A 669 -8.19 -11.42 -14.47
C PRO A 669 -9.66 -11.59 -14.05
N PRO A 670 -10.14 -10.83 -13.06
CA PRO A 670 -11.55 -10.84 -12.68
C PRO A 670 -12.43 -10.33 -13.82
N ALA A 671 -13.64 -10.90 -13.94
CA ALA A 671 -14.64 -10.38 -14.87
C ALA A 671 -15.17 -9.01 -14.44
N GLY A 672 -15.38 -8.11 -15.39
CA GLY A 672 -15.95 -6.78 -15.18
C GLY A 672 -15.41 -5.72 -16.13
N GLU A 673 -15.90 -4.49 -15.93
CA GLU A 673 -15.40 -3.29 -16.59
C GLU A 673 -14.46 -2.50 -15.67
N PHE A 674 -13.29 -2.16 -16.19
CA PHE A 674 -12.21 -1.51 -15.46
C PHE A 674 -11.79 -0.22 -16.16
N ALA A 675 -11.31 0.73 -15.36
CA ALA A 675 -10.73 2.00 -15.78
C ALA A 675 -9.19 1.99 -15.72
N ALA A 676 -8.59 1.14 -14.89
CA ALA A 676 -7.15 1.00 -14.77
C ALA A 676 -6.73 -0.42 -14.37
N VAL A 677 -5.50 -0.79 -14.70
CA VAL A 677 -4.85 -2.04 -14.29
C VAL A 677 -3.40 -1.77 -13.91
N SER A 678 -2.94 -2.35 -12.80
CA SER A 678 -1.56 -2.26 -12.30
C SER A 678 -1.07 -3.65 -11.86
N LEU A 679 0.15 -3.99 -12.26
CA LEU A 679 0.80 -5.26 -11.96
C LEU A 679 2.01 -5.02 -11.05
N GLY A 680 2.14 -5.85 -10.02
CA GLY A 680 3.37 -6.09 -9.28
C GLY A 680 4.08 -7.35 -9.77
N GLY A 681 4.99 -7.90 -8.97
CA GLY A 681 5.76 -9.10 -9.33
C GLY A 681 4.87 -10.33 -9.54
N SER A 682 4.00 -10.65 -8.58
CA SER A 682 3.10 -11.82 -8.64
C SER A 682 1.61 -11.52 -8.45
N ASP A 683 1.27 -10.27 -8.17
CA ASP A 683 -0.08 -9.80 -7.85
C ASP A 683 -0.48 -8.64 -8.78
N ALA A 684 -1.78 -8.49 -9.04
CA ALA A 684 -2.33 -7.42 -9.85
C ALA A 684 -3.54 -6.81 -9.15
N CYS A 685 -3.75 -5.51 -9.38
CA CYS A 685 -4.98 -4.83 -8.98
C CYS A 685 -5.52 -3.99 -10.13
N SER A 686 -6.83 -3.88 -10.20
CA SER A 686 -7.54 -3.04 -11.15
C SER A 686 -8.49 -2.10 -10.43
N LEU A 687 -8.82 -1.01 -11.11
CA LEU A 687 -9.82 -0.04 -10.67
C LEU A 687 -11.06 -0.22 -11.54
N ARG A 688 -12.22 -0.49 -10.93
CA ARG A 688 -13.52 -0.51 -11.62
C ARG A 688 -13.96 0.91 -11.96
N ARG A 689 -14.88 1.05 -12.92
CA ARG A 689 -15.42 2.37 -13.32
C ARG A 689 -16.17 3.11 -12.20
N ASP A 690 -16.63 2.40 -11.17
CA ASP A 690 -17.24 2.96 -9.97
C ASP A 690 -16.21 3.40 -8.90
N GLY A 691 -14.91 3.23 -9.19
CA GLY A 691 -13.81 3.57 -8.29
C GLY A 691 -13.45 2.48 -7.28
N THR A 692 -14.13 1.33 -7.26
CA THR A 692 -13.75 0.22 -6.37
C THR A 692 -12.56 -0.57 -6.93
N ALA A 693 -11.66 -1.03 -6.06
CA ALA A 693 -10.51 -1.81 -6.48
C ALA A 693 -10.82 -3.32 -6.46
N ALA A 694 -10.18 -4.08 -7.35
CA ALA A 694 -10.20 -5.55 -7.36
C ALA A 694 -8.78 -6.09 -7.58
N CYS A 695 -8.29 -6.93 -6.66
CA CYS A 695 -6.96 -7.52 -6.75
C CYS A 695 -7.02 -9.04 -6.99
N TRP A 696 -6.09 -9.58 -7.76
CA TRP A 696 -5.96 -11.01 -8.06
C TRP A 696 -4.48 -11.42 -8.18
N GLY A 697 -4.20 -12.73 -8.11
CA GLY A 697 -2.83 -13.26 -8.11
C GLY A 697 -2.51 -14.18 -6.93
N LEU A 698 -1.23 -14.56 -6.80
CA LEU A 698 -0.77 -15.60 -5.87
C LEU A 698 -1.02 -15.26 -4.39
N HIS A 699 -1.09 -13.98 -4.03
CA HIS A 699 -1.38 -13.53 -2.67
C HIS A 699 -2.68 -12.72 -2.56
N SER A 700 -3.59 -12.85 -3.55
CA SER A 700 -4.85 -12.11 -3.59
C SER A 700 -5.76 -12.31 -2.38
N SER A 701 -5.71 -13.49 -1.75
CA SER A 701 -6.41 -13.80 -0.50
C SER A 701 -5.95 -12.98 0.72
N GLN A 702 -4.92 -12.14 0.56
CA GLN A 702 -4.32 -11.29 1.58
C GLN A 702 -4.19 -9.82 1.11
N THR A 703 -4.74 -9.47 -0.07
CA THR A 703 -4.73 -8.11 -0.65
C THR A 703 -6.14 -7.60 -0.94
N ASP A 704 -7.11 -7.98 -0.11
CA ASP A 704 -8.46 -7.40 -0.17
C ASP A 704 -8.38 -5.87 -0.06
N PRO A 705 -8.83 -5.13 -1.08
CA PRO A 705 -8.73 -3.68 -1.07
C PRO A 705 -9.64 -3.08 0.01
N PRO A 706 -9.19 -2.00 0.68
CA PRO A 706 -10.02 -1.26 1.62
C PRO A 706 -11.32 -0.80 0.95
N PRO A 707 -12.44 -0.74 1.68
CA PRO A 707 -13.68 -0.23 1.13
C PRO A 707 -13.55 1.26 0.73
N GLY A 708 -14.32 1.63 -0.28
CA GLY A 708 -14.41 2.99 -0.81
C GLY A 708 -13.87 3.14 -2.23
N ALA A 709 -13.94 4.36 -2.73
CA ALA A 709 -13.51 4.69 -4.08
C ALA A 709 -12.03 5.13 -4.10
N PHE A 710 -11.37 4.80 -5.20
CA PHE A 710 -10.03 5.22 -5.58
C PHE A 710 -10.07 5.87 -6.97
N THR A 711 -9.13 6.77 -7.23
CA THR A 711 -8.93 7.46 -8.52
C THR A 711 -7.69 6.96 -9.25
N ALA A 712 -6.75 6.34 -8.55
CA ALA A 712 -5.58 5.67 -9.10
C ALA A 712 -5.20 4.45 -8.25
N ILE A 713 -4.51 3.48 -8.86
CA ILE A 713 -4.01 2.28 -8.18
C ILE A 713 -2.61 1.95 -8.66
N ALA A 714 -1.74 1.53 -7.74
CA ALA A 714 -0.37 1.11 -8.00
C ALA A 714 -0.04 -0.16 -7.20
N THR A 715 0.47 -1.17 -7.89
CA THR A 715 0.73 -2.49 -7.31
C THR A 715 2.23 -2.80 -7.29
N GLY A 716 2.75 -3.11 -6.09
CA GLY A 716 4.07 -3.69 -5.85
C GLY A 716 3.98 -5.22 -5.66
N ASP A 717 5.08 -5.89 -5.31
CA ASP A 717 5.14 -7.37 -5.29
C ASP A 717 4.18 -8.03 -4.29
N LYS A 718 3.90 -7.39 -3.14
CA LYS A 718 2.98 -7.90 -2.09
C LYS A 718 2.10 -6.80 -1.48
N ARG A 719 1.98 -5.67 -2.15
CA ARG A 719 1.37 -4.44 -1.65
C ARG A 719 0.68 -3.72 -2.79
N ALA A 720 -0.44 -3.07 -2.50
CA ALA A 720 -1.06 -2.12 -3.39
C ALA A 720 -1.26 -0.79 -2.66
N CYS A 721 -1.24 0.29 -3.42
CA CYS A 721 -1.59 1.63 -2.96
C CYS A 721 -2.65 2.20 -3.88
N GLY A 722 -3.63 2.87 -3.29
CA GLY A 722 -4.67 3.58 -3.99
C GLY A 722 -4.67 5.06 -3.61
N LEU A 723 -4.98 5.91 -4.58
CA LEU A 723 -5.25 7.32 -4.34
C LEU A 723 -6.75 7.50 -4.15
N ARG A 724 -7.18 8.11 -3.06
CA ARG A 724 -8.59 8.41 -2.78
C ARG A 724 -9.02 9.73 -3.46
N PRO A 725 -10.33 9.96 -3.66
CA PRO A 725 -10.84 11.22 -4.23
C PRO A 725 -10.48 12.49 -3.44
N ASP A 726 -10.21 12.36 -2.14
CA ASP A 726 -9.70 13.44 -1.27
C ASP A 726 -8.17 13.61 -1.35
N ALA A 727 -7.54 12.98 -2.34
CA ALA A 727 -6.10 12.97 -2.59
C ALA A 727 -5.25 12.28 -1.50
N ALA A 728 -5.87 11.52 -0.59
CA ALA A 728 -5.14 10.70 0.38
C ALA A 728 -4.62 9.40 -0.26
N VAL A 729 -3.39 8.99 0.07
CA VAL A 729 -2.86 7.69 -0.32
C VAL A 729 -3.15 6.67 0.76
N GLU A 730 -3.72 5.53 0.38
CA GLU A 730 -3.91 4.39 1.25
C GLU A 730 -3.24 3.16 0.66
N CYS A 731 -2.42 2.46 1.45
CA CYS A 731 -1.71 1.28 1.01
C CYS A 731 -2.05 0.07 1.87
N TRP A 732 -2.22 -1.09 1.25
CA TRP A 732 -2.61 -2.35 1.88
C TRP A 732 -1.80 -3.53 1.32
N GLY A 733 -1.96 -4.72 1.91
CA GLY A 733 -1.25 -5.96 1.54
C GLY A 733 -0.36 -6.50 2.67
N ARG A 734 0.67 -7.29 2.33
CA ARG A 734 1.51 -8.02 3.30
C ARG A 734 2.94 -7.48 3.33
N GLY A 735 3.41 -7.00 4.48
CA GLY A 735 4.79 -6.54 4.67
C GLY A 735 4.95 -5.51 5.78
N ARG A 736 6.11 -4.85 5.86
CA ARG A 736 6.28 -3.67 6.73
C ARG A 736 5.48 -2.50 6.13
N HIS A 737 4.51 -1.99 6.88
CA HIS A 737 3.72 -0.84 6.47
C HIS A 737 4.43 0.44 6.90
N TYR A 738 5.12 1.07 5.96
CA TYR A 738 5.53 2.45 6.11
C TYR A 738 4.31 3.33 5.78
N PRO A 739 3.77 4.08 6.76
CA PRO A 739 2.64 4.95 6.51
C PRO A 739 3.04 6.00 5.46
N PRO A 740 2.16 6.29 4.49
CA PRO A 740 2.42 7.38 3.55
C PRO A 740 2.57 8.69 4.33
N PRO A 741 3.51 9.57 3.92
CA PRO A 741 3.61 10.89 4.52
C PRO A 741 2.31 11.65 4.30
N GLY A 742 1.84 12.35 5.33
CA GLY A 742 0.61 13.14 5.24
C GLY A 742 0.68 14.21 4.14
N GLY A 743 -0.47 14.53 3.56
CA GLY A 743 -0.62 15.50 2.48
C GLY A 743 -1.49 14.98 1.34
N SER A 744 -1.72 15.84 0.34
CA SER A 744 -2.49 15.52 -0.87
C SER A 744 -1.57 15.11 -2.00
N PHE A 745 -1.92 14.02 -2.68
CA PHE A 745 -1.18 13.46 -3.81
C PHE A 745 -2.01 13.49 -5.09
N THR A 746 -1.33 13.63 -6.23
CA THR A 746 -1.91 13.59 -7.57
C THR A 746 -1.58 12.30 -8.32
N ALA A 747 -0.51 11.61 -7.90
CA ALA A 747 -0.10 10.31 -8.44
C ALA A 747 0.59 9.46 -7.38
N VAL A 748 0.54 8.13 -7.54
CA VAL A 748 1.23 7.15 -6.69
C VAL A 748 1.83 6.04 -7.54
N SER A 749 3.01 5.56 -7.16
CA SER A 749 3.71 4.42 -7.77
C SER A 749 4.30 3.54 -6.66
N ALA A 750 4.27 2.22 -6.84
CA ALA A 750 4.67 1.24 -5.84
C ALA A 750 5.76 0.29 -6.37
N GLY A 751 6.89 0.23 -5.66
CA GLY A 751 8.01 -0.68 -5.94
C GLY A 751 7.93 -1.96 -5.10
N LEU A 752 9.09 -2.59 -4.82
CA LEU A 752 9.12 -3.82 -4.02
C LEU A 752 8.68 -3.57 -2.56
N ASP A 753 9.42 -2.72 -1.86
CA ASP A 753 9.22 -2.39 -0.43
C ASP A 753 9.22 -0.86 -0.18
N HIS A 754 9.04 -0.07 -1.25
CA HIS A 754 8.92 1.38 -1.20
C HIS A 754 7.78 1.86 -2.11
N SER A 755 7.35 3.09 -1.90
CA SER A 755 6.43 3.77 -2.81
C SER A 755 6.75 5.24 -2.85
N CYS A 756 6.34 5.84 -3.95
CA CYS A 756 6.51 7.27 -4.15
C CYS A 756 5.21 7.86 -4.69
N GLY A 757 5.01 9.14 -4.40
CA GLY A 757 3.87 9.88 -4.91
C GLY A 757 4.26 11.31 -5.25
N ILE A 758 3.52 11.88 -6.20
CA ILE A 758 3.60 13.29 -6.56
C ILE A 758 2.58 14.03 -5.70
N ARG A 759 3.03 15.04 -4.97
CA ARG A 759 2.20 15.91 -4.14
C ARG A 759 1.45 16.93 -4.99
N ALA A 760 0.46 17.59 -4.40
CA ALA A 760 -0.30 18.66 -5.05
C ALA A 760 0.57 19.86 -5.50
N ASP A 761 1.73 20.06 -4.88
CA ASP A 761 2.75 21.06 -5.26
C ASP A 761 3.75 20.55 -6.32
N ALA A 762 3.47 19.39 -6.92
CA ALA A 762 4.31 18.67 -7.88
C ALA A 762 5.64 18.12 -7.32
N ALA A 763 5.90 18.18 -6.00
CA ALA A 763 7.08 17.56 -5.39
C ALA A 763 6.90 16.04 -5.24
N ILE A 764 8.00 15.28 -5.28
CA ILE A 764 7.97 13.83 -5.00
C ILE A 764 8.17 13.60 -3.50
N ALA A 765 7.36 12.71 -2.93
CA ALA A 765 7.65 12.09 -1.65
C ALA A 765 7.73 10.57 -1.81
N CYS A 766 8.85 9.98 -1.41
CA CYS A 766 9.05 8.54 -1.35
C CYS A 766 9.12 8.07 0.10
N TRP A 767 8.60 6.88 0.37
CA TRP A 767 8.61 6.26 1.69
C TRP A 767 8.72 4.75 1.56
N GLY A 768 9.35 4.11 2.54
CA GLY A 768 9.58 2.67 2.52
C GLY A 768 10.99 2.28 2.92
N ASP A 769 11.40 1.10 2.46
CA ASP A 769 12.79 0.67 2.51
C ASP A 769 13.69 1.60 1.68
N ASN A 770 14.88 1.93 2.19
CA ASN A 770 15.86 2.81 1.54
C ASN A 770 17.27 2.20 1.47
N GLU A 771 17.42 0.88 1.58
CA GLU A 771 18.74 0.21 1.57
C GLU A 771 19.61 0.51 0.31
N ARG A 772 19.00 0.98 -0.79
CA ARG A 772 19.67 1.31 -2.06
C ARG A 772 19.50 2.79 -2.48
N GLY A 773 18.95 3.65 -1.62
CA GLY A 773 18.62 5.04 -1.97
C GLY A 773 17.30 5.19 -2.75
N GLN A 774 16.46 4.16 -2.80
CA GLN A 774 15.20 4.17 -3.56
C GLN A 774 14.12 5.12 -3.01
N THR A 775 14.35 5.78 -1.86
CA THR A 775 13.48 6.85 -1.34
C THR A 775 14.13 8.22 -1.34
N ASP A 776 15.33 8.36 -1.91
CA ASP A 776 16.06 9.63 -2.00
C ASP A 776 15.49 10.49 -3.14
N ALA A 777 14.28 11.02 -2.92
CA ALA A 777 13.55 11.78 -3.91
C ALA A 777 14.30 13.07 -4.32
N PRO A 778 14.46 13.35 -5.63
CA PRO A 778 15.07 14.59 -6.09
C PRO A 778 14.18 15.80 -5.80
N ALA A 779 14.81 16.95 -5.53
CA ALA A 779 14.10 18.22 -5.42
C ALA A 779 13.67 18.73 -6.81
N GLY A 780 12.44 19.22 -6.93
CA GLY A 780 11.90 19.74 -8.19
C GLY A 780 10.39 19.58 -8.30
N ALA A 781 9.85 19.96 -9.44
CA ALA A 781 8.45 19.75 -9.82
C ALA A 781 8.37 18.67 -10.89
N PHE A 782 7.49 17.69 -10.70
CA PHE A 782 7.38 16.49 -11.52
C PHE A 782 5.93 16.24 -11.95
N THR A 783 5.77 15.70 -13.15
CA THR A 783 4.45 15.38 -13.72
C THR A 783 4.21 13.88 -13.87
N ALA A 784 5.24 13.05 -13.63
CA ALA A 784 5.17 11.59 -13.72
C ALA A 784 6.17 10.95 -12.76
N ILE A 785 5.86 9.73 -12.32
CA ILE A 785 6.68 8.94 -11.41
C ILE A 785 6.55 7.45 -11.74
N SER A 786 7.64 6.69 -11.63
CA SER A 786 7.65 5.26 -11.92
C SER A 786 8.65 4.53 -11.03
N THR A 787 8.16 3.68 -10.13
CA THR A 787 9.01 2.86 -9.29
C THR A 787 9.23 1.48 -9.89
N ALA A 788 10.47 1.00 -9.82
CA ALA A 788 10.85 -0.38 -10.11
C ALA A 788 11.17 -1.13 -8.81
N ARG A 789 11.78 -2.32 -8.92
CA ARG A 789 12.07 -3.18 -7.76
C ARG A 789 12.98 -2.52 -6.71
N TRP A 790 13.95 -1.70 -7.15
CA TRP A 790 15.01 -1.16 -6.29
C TRP A 790 15.37 0.32 -6.58
N HIS A 791 14.56 1.02 -7.38
CA HIS A 791 14.76 2.43 -7.72
C HIS A 791 13.42 3.07 -8.10
N SER A 792 13.39 4.39 -8.08
CA SER A 792 12.20 5.25 -8.21
C SER A 792 12.38 6.34 -9.26
#